data_AF-A0A537JJC8-F1
#
_entry.id   AF-A0A537JJC8-F1
#
_cell.length_a   1.000
_cell.length_b   1.000
_cell.length_c   1.000
_cell.angle_alpha   90.00
_cell.angle_beta   90.00
_cell.angle_gamma   90.00
#
_symmetry.space_group_name_H-M   'P 1'
#
loop_
_entity.id
_entity.type
_entity.pdbx_description
1 polymer ?
#
loop_
_entity_poly.entity_id
_entity_poly.type
_entity_poly.pdbx_seq_one_letter_code
_entity_poly.pdbx_strand_id
1 'polypeptide(L)'
;MPYLSQVIGKPVSDAAGEAFDTVSDLVIYHGAEKFPRISGILLRGDRSRVAVIPWDAVAEFSASGIRLRLERRRLAPRPLQPDEILLRDDILDSQVVDTDDIKVVRVNDVELRQVGTDVRVIGADVGSRSLFRRLGLEPFVCRAFARVGHPLSDRVIPWNLVAVLGGTMTPLRLSISREKLKNIHPADLADLLEELPRDERVEVMTALPEEHAADVLEEAEPEVQTAVIQELPSERASDILDEMKPDEAADVLGELPEERAEELIGLMEEDKAEEVSRLLRYEPETAAGKRRSEHLLSVRHRRSGTPGGGALHPRPDLLRARLPHFQTHAHGRGVRPRGCQRRGCRRRAGEVRPVGGSRCRGGRPARGDRHDRSAARPSAGEVRPTEAGRRVRSPPPQGRARGFRGCMSFTLPLLRRATNSRAMARLTMFLAVMGPGIITQNVDNDAGGIAIYSLAGANFGYALLWTLVPITVALYVVQEMAARLGAVTEHGLSDLIRERYGVRTTTFVLLALVVADFGNTMAEFSGLAAGGEIFGWSKYVIVPIGALAVWWLVFKGTFRTVERVFLVASLFYVTYVASGVFAHPDWGQVLRATVVPSFSFRTGYIILLVGVVGTTIAPWMQFYLQSAVVEKRITVKEYGYTRVDVLVGSIMTDVVAWFIIVACGATIFAHHLHVETVKDAALALGPLAGKYAGALFAFGLINASLFSASILPLATSYYVCEAFYGLYGTLIVGACVVVLLPNAPLLRILVLSQVANGVLLPLILLFMLLLVNSKRLMGKYTNSRTFNAIAWVTVVVMIALTLALMITQIFPVGS
;
A
#
# COMPACT_ATOMS: atom_id res chain seq x y z
N MET A 1 -9.13 -21.15 28.78
CA MET A 1 -9.53 -19.81 28.30
C MET A 1 -9.94 -19.95 26.85
N PRO A 2 -11.22 -19.76 26.51
CA PRO A 2 -11.64 -19.82 25.13
C PRO A 2 -11.28 -18.53 24.39
N TYR A 3 -10.78 -18.65 23.18
CA TYR A 3 -10.77 -17.55 22.23
C TYR A 3 -12.08 -17.56 21.43
N LEU A 4 -12.50 -16.40 20.93
CA LEU A 4 -13.70 -16.28 20.11
C LEU A 4 -13.69 -17.28 18.95
N SER A 5 -12.56 -17.42 18.26
CA SER A 5 -12.39 -18.39 17.17
C SER A 5 -12.67 -19.85 17.54
N GLN A 6 -12.51 -20.22 18.82
CA GLN A 6 -12.78 -21.57 19.32
C GLN A 6 -14.25 -21.80 19.66
N VAL A 7 -15.01 -20.71 19.86
CA VAL A 7 -16.43 -20.74 20.23
C VAL A 7 -17.31 -20.66 18.98
N ILE A 8 -16.91 -19.87 17.98
CA ILE A 8 -17.63 -19.76 16.71
C ILE A 8 -17.75 -21.13 16.03
N GLY A 9 -18.97 -21.47 15.60
CA GLY A 9 -19.30 -22.73 14.95
C GLY A 9 -19.50 -23.91 15.91
N LYS A 10 -19.36 -23.73 17.23
CA LYS A 10 -19.66 -24.77 18.22
C LYS A 10 -21.18 -24.96 18.38
N PRO A 11 -21.63 -26.18 18.75
CA PRO A 11 -23.05 -26.46 18.92
C PRO A 11 -23.65 -25.64 20.06
N VAL A 12 -24.90 -25.22 19.84
CA VAL A 12 -25.78 -24.64 20.85
C VAL A 12 -26.85 -25.67 21.18
N SER A 13 -26.87 -26.08 22.44
CA SER A 13 -27.84 -27.04 22.99
C SER A 13 -28.87 -26.32 23.85
N ASP A 14 -30.09 -26.83 23.86
CA ASP A 14 -31.14 -26.30 24.73
C ASP A 14 -31.07 -26.88 26.16
N ALA A 15 -32.06 -26.57 26.99
CA ALA A 15 -32.15 -27.07 28.37
C ALA A 15 -32.22 -28.61 28.47
N ALA A 16 -32.74 -29.30 27.44
CA ALA A 16 -32.79 -30.75 27.37
C ALA A 16 -31.45 -31.38 26.92
N GLY A 17 -30.49 -30.55 26.52
CA GLY A 17 -29.18 -30.97 26.02
C GLY A 17 -29.16 -31.31 24.54
N GLU A 18 -30.26 -31.11 23.81
CA GLU A 18 -30.33 -31.37 22.37
C GLU A 18 -29.66 -30.22 21.60
N ALA A 19 -28.65 -30.53 20.80
CA ALA A 19 -27.97 -29.55 19.94
C ALA A 19 -28.84 -29.21 18.72
N PHE A 20 -29.19 -27.93 18.55
CA PHE A 20 -30.15 -27.52 17.52
C PHE A 20 -29.63 -26.44 16.54
N ASP A 21 -28.53 -25.76 16.88
CA ASP A 21 -27.85 -24.81 16.00
C ASP A 21 -26.36 -24.68 16.38
N THR A 22 -25.65 -23.74 15.77
CA THR A 22 -24.26 -23.40 16.06
C THR A 22 -24.10 -21.90 16.30
N VAL A 23 -23.10 -21.54 17.10
CA VAL A 23 -22.75 -20.13 17.37
C VAL A 23 -22.28 -19.47 16.07
N SER A 24 -23.00 -18.46 15.61
CA SER A 24 -22.58 -17.62 14.48
C SER A 24 -21.70 -16.48 14.93
N ASP A 25 -22.09 -15.81 16.02
CA ASP A 25 -21.42 -14.64 16.59
C ASP A 25 -21.71 -14.46 18.09
N LEU A 26 -20.91 -13.65 18.77
CA LEU A 26 -21.11 -13.15 20.14
C LEU A 26 -21.26 -11.63 20.13
N VAL A 27 -22.12 -11.11 20.98
CA VAL A 27 -22.48 -9.68 21.00
C VAL A 27 -21.97 -9.03 22.28
N ILE A 28 -21.45 -7.80 22.19
CA ILE A 28 -21.13 -6.95 23.34
C ILE A 28 -21.83 -5.60 23.23
N TYR A 29 -22.05 -4.95 24.37
CA TYR A 29 -22.44 -3.54 24.40
C TYR A 29 -21.22 -2.63 24.18
N HIS A 30 -21.40 -1.59 23.38
CA HIS A 30 -20.44 -0.52 23.22
C HIS A 30 -20.43 0.36 24.48
N GLY A 31 -19.25 0.55 25.08
CA GLY A 31 -19.00 1.73 25.92
C GLY A 31 -19.22 1.70 27.43
N ALA A 32 -19.71 0.62 28.02
CA ALA A 32 -20.05 0.66 29.45
C ALA A 32 -18.90 0.26 30.39
N GLU A 33 -17.94 -0.56 29.94
CA GLU A 33 -17.01 -1.26 30.86
C GLU A 33 -15.61 -1.47 30.25
N LYS A 34 -14.56 -1.40 31.08
CA LYS A 34 -13.15 -1.65 30.67
C LYS A 34 -12.95 -3.03 30.02
N PHE A 35 -13.73 -4.01 30.47
CA PHE A 35 -13.75 -5.39 29.95
C PHE A 35 -15.21 -5.79 29.73
N PRO A 36 -15.78 -5.56 28.53
CA PRO A 36 -17.21 -5.69 28.30
C PRO A 36 -17.65 -7.15 28.45
N ARG A 37 -18.81 -7.33 29.08
CA ARG A 37 -19.48 -8.63 29.16
C ARG A 37 -20.20 -8.94 27.84
N ILE A 38 -20.28 -10.22 27.50
CA ILE A 38 -21.10 -10.69 26.38
C ILE A 38 -22.58 -10.42 26.72
N SER A 39 -23.28 -9.69 25.84
CA SER A 39 -24.70 -9.34 25.98
C SER A 39 -25.63 -10.38 25.35
N GLY A 40 -25.15 -11.14 24.37
CA GLY A 40 -25.93 -12.17 23.70
C GLY A 40 -25.15 -13.02 22.71
N ILE A 41 -25.84 -14.00 22.13
CA ILE A 41 -25.32 -14.92 21.12
C ILE A 41 -26.18 -14.85 19.86
N LEU A 42 -25.54 -14.96 18.69
CA LEU A 42 -26.19 -15.06 17.40
C LEU A 42 -26.06 -16.48 16.85
N LEU A 43 -27.14 -17.03 16.29
CA LEU A 43 -27.16 -18.39 15.74
C LEU A 43 -27.02 -18.39 14.22
N ARG A 44 -26.54 -19.49 13.65
CA ARG A 44 -26.24 -19.59 12.20
C ARG A 44 -27.49 -19.81 11.34
N GLY A 45 -28.50 -20.50 11.87
CA GLY A 45 -29.67 -20.98 11.11
C GLY A 45 -30.69 -19.91 10.69
N ASP A 46 -30.70 -18.72 11.29
CA ASP A 46 -31.73 -17.68 11.02
C ASP A 46 -31.14 -16.41 10.36
N ARG A 47 -30.48 -16.57 9.21
CA ARG A 47 -29.89 -15.43 8.46
C ARG A 47 -30.92 -14.43 7.92
N SER A 48 -32.21 -14.76 7.95
CA SER A 48 -33.29 -13.87 7.51
C SER A 48 -33.76 -12.88 8.57
N ARG A 49 -33.41 -13.10 9.85
CA ARG A 49 -33.69 -12.19 10.96
C ARG A 49 -32.51 -12.21 11.91
N VAL A 50 -31.68 -11.15 11.92
CA VAL A 50 -30.59 -10.98 12.88
C VAL A 50 -31.19 -10.89 14.28
N ALA A 51 -31.33 -12.04 14.93
CA ALA A 51 -32.06 -12.17 16.19
C ALA A 51 -31.10 -12.70 17.26
N VAL A 52 -30.73 -11.81 18.18
CA VAL A 52 -29.81 -12.03 19.29
C VAL A 52 -30.54 -12.75 20.42
N ILE A 53 -29.97 -13.84 20.89
CA ILE A 53 -30.42 -14.50 22.12
C ILE A 53 -29.69 -13.84 23.30
N PRO A 54 -30.40 -13.27 24.29
CA PRO A 54 -29.78 -12.63 25.44
C PRO A 54 -28.88 -13.58 26.23
N TRP A 55 -27.78 -13.07 26.80
CA TRP A 55 -26.83 -13.87 27.58
C TRP A 55 -27.47 -14.54 28.80
N ASP A 56 -28.55 -13.95 29.34
CA ASP A 56 -29.32 -14.53 30.45
C ASP A 56 -29.93 -15.91 30.13
N ALA A 57 -30.07 -16.23 28.84
CA ALA A 57 -30.51 -17.55 28.41
C ALA A 57 -29.40 -18.60 28.45
N VAL A 58 -28.13 -18.24 28.68
CA VAL A 58 -26.98 -19.16 28.70
C VAL A 58 -26.80 -19.78 30.08
N ALA A 59 -26.81 -21.12 30.15
CA ALA A 59 -26.55 -21.89 31.37
C ALA A 59 -25.06 -22.19 31.54
N GLU A 60 -24.42 -22.62 30.46
CA GLU A 60 -23.05 -23.12 30.47
C GLU A 60 -22.32 -22.65 29.20
N PHE A 61 -21.08 -22.22 29.37
CA PHE A 61 -20.21 -21.75 28.31
C PHE A 61 -18.87 -22.49 28.36
N SER A 62 -18.52 -23.20 27.29
CA SER A 62 -17.32 -24.01 27.22
C SER A 62 -16.73 -24.02 25.81
N ALA A 63 -15.49 -24.51 25.66
CA ALA A 63 -14.88 -24.72 24.35
C ALA A 63 -15.57 -25.83 23.51
N SER A 64 -16.41 -26.66 24.14
CA SER A 64 -17.21 -27.70 23.48
C SER A 64 -18.54 -27.18 22.91
N GLY A 65 -19.06 -26.04 23.40
CA GLY A 65 -20.35 -25.51 23.00
C GLY A 65 -21.03 -24.68 24.09
N ILE A 66 -22.22 -24.18 23.76
CA ILE A 66 -23.06 -23.35 24.64
C ILE A 66 -24.33 -24.14 24.98
N ARG A 67 -24.67 -24.23 26.26
CA ARG A 67 -25.97 -24.79 26.72
C ARG A 67 -26.87 -23.68 27.20
N LEU A 68 -28.12 -23.66 26.75
CA LEU A 68 -29.13 -22.70 27.15
C LEU A 68 -29.93 -23.20 28.36
N ARG A 69 -30.43 -22.27 29.18
CA ARG A 69 -31.34 -22.51 30.32
C ARG A 69 -32.75 -22.84 29.87
N LEU A 70 -33.11 -22.48 28.64
CA LEU A 70 -34.46 -22.58 28.09
C LEU A 70 -34.48 -23.58 26.94
N GLU A 71 -35.63 -24.22 26.75
CA GLU A 71 -35.93 -25.00 25.54
C GLU A 71 -36.01 -24.08 24.32
N ARG A 72 -35.67 -24.62 23.14
CA ARG A 72 -35.68 -23.87 21.86
C ARG A 72 -36.98 -23.11 21.60
N ARG A 73 -38.13 -23.71 21.96
CA ARG A 73 -39.47 -23.13 21.73
C ARG A 73 -39.77 -21.91 22.60
N ARG A 74 -39.04 -21.73 23.70
CA ARG A 74 -39.23 -20.64 24.68
C ARG A 74 -38.20 -19.53 24.52
N LEU A 75 -37.30 -19.63 23.55
CA LEU A 75 -36.33 -18.59 23.26
C LEU A 75 -37.08 -17.37 22.71
N ALA A 76 -36.78 -16.20 23.30
CA ALA A 76 -37.29 -14.91 22.86
C ALA A 76 -36.14 -14.11 22.24
N PRO A 77 -35.79 -14.37 20.97
CA PRO A 77 -34.71 -13.66 20.32
C PRO A 77 -35.16 -12.22 20.00
N ARG A 78 -34.24 -11.26 20.11
CA ARG A 78 -34.49 -9.84 19.88
C ARG A 78 -33.64 -9.30 18.74
N PRO A 79 -34.03 -8.21 18.05
CA PRO A 79 -33.14 -7.59 17.07
C PRO A 79 -31.84 -7.09 17.72
N LEU A 80 -30.77 -7.00 16.92
CA LEU A 80 -29.51 -6.37 17.29
C LEU A 80 -29.75 -4.87 17.56
N GLN A 81 -29.25 -4.36 18.68
CA GLN A 81 -29.39 -2.94 19.03
C GLN A 81 -28.27 -2.10 18.38
N PRO A 82 -28.48 -0.78 18.14
CA PRO A 82 -27.49 0.07 17.49
C PRO A 82 -26.17 0.24 18.28
N ASP A 83 -26.23 0.07 19.59
CA ASP A 83 -25.11 0.14 20.53
C ASP A 83 -24.42 -1.21 20.75
N GLU A 84 -24.81 -2.25 20.01
CA GLU A 84 -24.21 -3.57 20.09
C GLU A 84 -23.23 -3.86 18.97
N ILE A 85 -22.15 -4.56 19.32
CA ILE A 85 -21.07 -4.92 18.41
C ILE A 85 -21.00 -6.45 18.32
N LEU A 86 -20.92 -6.95 17.09
CA LEU A 86 -20.71 -8.34 16.75
C LEU A 86 -19.21 -8.64 16.76
N LEU A 87 -18.75 -9.47 17.70
CA LEU A 87 -17.31 -9.70 17.88
C LEU A 87 -16.66 -10.39 16.66
N ARG A 88 -17.38 -11.23 15.92
CA ARG A 88 -16.83 -11.86 14.72
C ARG A 88 -16.93 -10.94 13.51
N ASP A 89 -18.11 -10.37 13.25
CA ASP A 89 -18.30 -9.59 12.01
C ASP A 89 -17.70 -8.17 12.09
N ASP A 90 -17.55 -7.61 13.30
CA ASP A 90 -17.07 -6.22 13.49
C ASP A 90 -15.67 -6.10 14.10
N ILE A 91 -15.16 -7.14 14.77
CA ILE A 91 -13.86 -7.08 15.47
C ILE A 91 -12.83 -8.06 14.90
N LEU A 92 -13.21 -9.27 14.49
CA LEU A 92 -12.23 -10.16 13.85
C LEU A 92 -11.82 -9.63 12.50
N ASP A 93 -10.52 -9.71 12.22
CA ASP A 93 -9.91 -9.24 10.98
C ASP A 93 -10.07 -7.73 10.73
N SER A 94 -10.55 -6.94 11.69
CA SER A 94 -10.58 -5.48 11.61
C SER A 94 -9.27 -4.85 12.08
N GLN A 95 -9.03 -3.63 11.63
CA GLN A 95 -7.92 -2.80 12.09
C GLN A 95 -8.33 -2.11 13.40
N VAL A 96 -7.44 -2.16 14.38
CA VAL A 96 -7.61 -1.47 15.64
C VAL A 96 -6.34 -0.69 15.94
N VAL A 97 -6.49 0.48 16.56
CA VAL A 97 -5.35 1.24 17.07
C VAL A 97 -4.96 0.65 18.41
N ASP A 98 -3.72 0.17 18.50
CA ASP A 98 -3.06 -0.11 19.77
C ASP A 98 -2.65 1.23 20.39
N THR A 99 -3.33 1.64 21.45
CA THR A 99 -3.07 2.92 22.09
C THR A 99 -1.79 2.96 22.93
N ASP A 100 -1.14 1.82 23.20
CA ASP A 100 0.10 1.75 23.99
C ASP A 100 1.34 1.71 23.10
N ASP A 101 1.32 0.89 22.05
CA ASP A 101 2.40 0.81 21.04
C ASP A 101 2.21 1.77 19.85
N ILE A 102 1.15 2.60 19.87
CA ILE A 102 0.76 3.61 18.88
C ILE A 102 0.93 3.13 17.45
N LYS A 103 0.13 2.13 17.08
CA LYS A 103 0.15 1.55 15.74
C LYS A 103 -1.18 0.92 15.38
N VAL A 104 -1.49 0.93 14.09
CA VAL A 104 -2.61 0.16 13.56
C VAL A 104 -2.22 -1.31 13.51
N VAL A 105 -3.04 -2.15 14.12
CA VAL A 105 -2.82 -3.60 14.18
C VAL A 105 -4.09 -4.32 13.85
N ARG A 106 -3.94 -5.49 13.23
CA ARG A 106 -5.08 -6.30 12.83
C ARG A 106 -5.42 -7.32 13.90
N VAL A 107 -6.68 -7.36 14.30
CA VAL A 107 -7.17 -8.31 15.30
C VAL A 107 -7.34 -9.68 14.66
N ASN A 108 -6.48 -10.63 15.03
CA ASN A 108 -6.54 -11.99 14.52
C ASN A 108 -7.55 -12.84 15.30
N ASP A 109 -7.71 -12.59 16.60
CA ASP A 109 -8.65 -13.30 17.48
C ASP A 109 -9.03 -12.44 18.71
N VAL A 110 -10.06 -12.85 19.45
CA VAL A 110 -10.51 -12.14 20.67
C VAL A 110 -10.41 -13.07 21.87
N GLU A 111 -9.71 -12.64 22.92
CA GLU A 111 -9.57 -13.40 24.16
C GLU A 111 -10.80 -13.22 25.06
N LEU A 112 -11.43 -14.34 25.42
CA LEU A 112 -12.58 -14.37 26.32
C LEU A 112 -12.19 -15.01 27.66
N ARG A 113 -12.73 -14.46 28.75
CA ARG A 113 -12.54 -15.02 30.09
C ARG A 113 -13.84 -15.06 30.84
N GLN A 114 -14.12 -16.22 31.42
CA GLN A 114 -15.27 -16.41 32.29
C GLN A 114 -14.95 -15.90 33.69
N VAL A 115 -15.82 -15.04 34.22
CA VAL A 115 -15.73 -14.46 35.57
C VAL A 115 -17.09 -14.69 36.24
N GLY A 116 -17.19 -15.74 37.05
CA GLY A 116 -18.47 -16.18 37.61
C GLY A 116 -19.41 -16.72 36.51
N THR A 117 -20.62 -16.17 36.42
CA THR A 117 -21.62 -16.52 35.39
C THR A 117 -21.46 -15.73 34.09
N ASP A 118 -20.66 -14.67 34.11
CA ASP A 118 -20.46 -13.78 32.96
C ASP A 118 -19.20 -14.18 32.18
N VAL A 119 -19.23 -13.94 30.87
CA VAL A 119 -18.04 -14.00 30.01
C VAL A 119 -17.71 -12.59 29.60
N ARG A 120 -16.42 -12.22 29.73
CA ARG A 120 -15.91 -10.90 29.42
C ARG A 120 -14.84 -10.97 28.35
N VAL A 121 -14.79 -9.94 27.52
CA VAL A 121 -13.71 -9.73 26.56
C VAL A 121 -12.52 -9.12 27.30
N ILE A 122 -11.37 -9.79 27.23
CA ILE A 122 -10.15 -9.37 27.93
C ILE A 122 -9.19 -8.62 27.01
N GLY A 123 -9.09 -9.05 25.75
CA GLY A 123 -8.16 -8.44 24.81
C GLY A 123 -8.33 -8.91 23.37
N ALA A 124 -7.72 -8.15 22.47
CA ALA A 124 -7.57 -8.47 21.06
C ALA A 124 -6.21 -9.14 20.83
N ASP A 125 -6.22 -10.37 20.36
CA ASP A 125 -5.01 -11.11 19.99
C ASP A 125 -4.60 -10.73 18.57
N VAL A 126 -3.43 -10.11 18.44
CA VAL A 126 -2.83 -9.65 17.18
C VAL A 126 -1.62 -10.51 16.80
N GLY A 127 -1.31 -11.55 17.57
CA GLY A 127 -0.14 -12.40 17.36
C GLY A 127 -0.27 -13.31 16.13
N SER A 128 0.85 -13.79 15.59
CA SER A 128 0.84 -14.78 14.50
C SER A 128 0.32 -16.15 14.96
N ARG A 129 0.44 -16.47 16.26
CA ARG A 129 -0.08 -17.71 16.84
C ARG A 129 -1.60 -17.82 16.73
N SER A 130 -2.33 -16.73 16.90
CA SER A 130 -3.79 -16.73 16.78
C SER A 130 -4.27 -16.99 15.36
N LEU A 131 -3.49 -16.57 14.36
CA LEU A 131 -3.68 -16.97 12.96
C LEU A 131 -3.58 -18.49 12.79
N PHE A 132 -2.52 -19.11 13.33
CA PHE A 132 -2.33 -20.56 13.27
C PHE A 132 -3.40 -21.34 14.02
N ARG A 133 -3.92 -20.79 15.13
CA ARG A 133 -5.05 -21.35 15.88
C ARG A 133 -6.33 -21.37 15.03
N ARG A 134 -6.63 -20.28 14.30
CA ARG A 134 -7.78 -20.21 13.38
C ARG A 134 -7.69 -21.16 12.19
N LEU A 135 -6.46 -21.43 11.74
CA LEU A 135 -6.14 -22.43 10.71
C LEU A 135 -6.18 -23.88 11.25
N GLY A 136 -6.27 -24.08 12.57
CA GLY A 136 -6.23 -25.41 13.19
C GLY A 136 -4.83 -26.04 13.21
N LEU A 137 -3.79 -25.25 12.92
CA LEU A 137 -2.40 -25.70 12.79
C LEU A 137 -1.55 -25.42 14.03
N GLU A 138 -2.08 -24.71 15.02
CA GLU A 138 -1.36 -24.34 16.26
C GLU A 138 -0.58 -25.52 16.88
N PRO A 139 -1.15 -26.73 17.08
CA PRO A 139 -0.42 -27.83 17.74
C PRO A 139 0.76 -28.36 16.92
N PHE A 140 0.73 -28.20 15.61
CA PHE A 140 1.81 -28.59 14.69
C PHE A 140 2.89 -27.52 14.65
N VAL A 141 2.50 -26.26 14.45
CA VAL A 141 3.42 -25.13 14.32
C VAL A 141 4.17 -24.88 15.63
N CYS A 142 3.49 -24.89 16.77
CA CYS A 142 4.15 -24.77 18.08
C CYS A 142 5.17 -25.90 18.32
N ARG A 143 4.88 -27.13 17.86
CA ARG A 143 5.83 -28.26 17.93
C ARG A 143 7.04 -28.07 17.01
N ALA A 144 6.84 -27.51 15.82
CA ALA A 144 7.93 -27.24 14.88
C ALA A 144 8.85 -26.14 15.43
N PHE A 145 8.28 -25.00 15.84
CA PHE A 145 9.03 -23.85 16.35
C PHE A 145 9.68 -24.10 17.71
N ALA A 146 9.08 -24.91 18.59
CA ALA A 146 9.71 -25.34 19.84
C ALA A 146 11.00 -26.16 19.61
N ARG A 147 11.10 -26.92 18.49
CA ARG A 147 12.33 -27.64 18.14
C ARG A 147 13.44 -26.73 17.61
N VAL A 148 13.07 -25.57 17.09
CA VAL A 148 14.00 -24.57 16.52
C VAL A 148 14.40 -23.51 17.56
N GLY A 149 13.85 -23.58 18.79
CA GLY A 149 14.22 -22.68 19.90
C GLY A 149 13.57 -21.30 19.85
N HIS A 150 12.60 -21.08 18.96
CA HIS A 150 11.90 -19.80 18.81
C HIS A 150 10.39 -19.98 19.01
N PRO A 151 9.85 -19.98 20.25
CA PRO A 151 8.42 -20.07 20.48
C PRO A 151 7.69 -18.87 19.83
N LEU A 152 6.52 -19.12 19.25
CA LEU A 152 5.67 -18.06 18.70
C LEU A 152 5.24 -17.12 19.83
N SER A 153 5.41 -15.81 19.63
CA SER A 153 5.00 -14.81 20.62
C SER A 153 3.48 -14.64 20.63
N ASP A 154 2.88 -14.76 21.81
CA ASP A 154 1.50 -14.33 22.04
C ASP A 154 1.53 -12.81 22.21
N ARG A 155 0.86 -12.08 21.31
CA ARG A 155 0.69 -10.62 21.43
C ARG A 155 -0.78 -10.34 21.58
N VAL A 156 -1.21 -10.08 22.81
CA VAL A 156 -2.59 -9.73 23.14
C VAL A 156 -2.59 -8.30 23.64
N ILE A 157 -3.41 -7.47 22.99
CA ILE A 157 -3.65 -6.09 23.38
C ILE A 157 -4.85 -6.11 24.33
N PRO A 158 -4.69 -5.65 25.58
CA PRO A 158 -5.79 -5.52 26.52
C PRO A 158 -6.95 -4.72 25.89
N TRP A 159 -8.19 -5.15 26.10
CA TRP A 159 -9.37 -4.55 25.44
C TRP A 159 -9.54 -3.07 25.78
N ASN A 160 -9.09 -2.65 26.97
CA ASN A 160 -9.07 -1.25 27.37
C ASN A 160 -8.12 -0.38 26.55
N LEU A 161 -7.20 -0.97 25.77
CA LEU A 161 -6.26 -0.27 24.90
C LEU A 161 -6.64 -0.37 23.41
N VAL A 162 -7.68 -1.14 23.09
CA VAL A 162 -8.19 -1.29 21.73
C VAL A 162 -9.11 -0.11 21.39
N ALA A 163 -8.83 0.52 20.26
CA ALA A 163 -9.71 1.48 19.59
C ALA A 163 -10.08 0.90 18.22
N VAL A 164 -11.37 0.60 18.00
CA VAL A 164 -11.85 -0.04 16.78
C VAL A 164 -12.01 0.99 15.67
N LEU A 165 -11.41 0.73 14.51
CA LEU A 165 -11.56 1.52 13.28
C LEU A 165 -12.51 0.77 12.34
N GLY A 166 -13.51 1.48 11.79
CA GLY A 166 -14.39 0.92 10.77
C GLY A 166 -15.35 -0.19 11.21
N GLY A 167 -16.37 -0.41 10.38
CA GLY A 167 -17.43 -1.41 10.55
C GLY A 167 -18.60 -1.12 9.62
N THR A 168 -19.24 -2.16 9.08
CA THR A 168 -20.22 -1.94 8.01
C THR A 168 -21.43 -1.11 8.46
N MET A 169 -21.49 0.12 7.93
CA MET A 169 -22.65 1.01 7.86
C MET A 169 -23.18 1.67 9.14
N THR A 170 -22.33 2.04 10.10
CA THR A 170 -22.77 3.08 11.06
C THR A 170 -21.62 3.93 11.60
N PRO A 171 -21.60 5.25 11.35
CA PRO A 171 -20.57 6.19 11.85
C PRO A 171 -20.56 6.38 13.38
N LEU A 172 -21.33 5.58 14.13
CA LEU A 172 -21.51 5.68 15.58
C LEU A 172 -20.43 4.94 16.40
N ARG A 173 -19.55 4.15 15.77
CA ARG A 173 -18.60 3.25 16.48
C ARG A 173 -17.34 3.91 17.05
N LEU A 174 -17.07 5.16 16.68
CA LEU A 174 -15.87 5.90 17.10
C LEU A 174 -16.07 6.80 18.33
N SER A 175 -17.29 6.90 18.85
CA SER A 175 -17.61 7.87 19.89
C SER A 175 -16.83 7.69 21.20
N ILE A 176 -16.32 6.47 21.46
CA ILE A 176 -15.60 6.11 22.70
C ILE A 176 -14.08 6.01 22.50
N SER A 177 -13.61 5.93 21.25
CA SER A 177 -12.20 6.17 20.91
C SER A 177 -11.80 7.63 21.08
N ARG A 178 -12.75 8.58 21.05
CA ARG A 178 -12.46 10.02 21.17
C ARG A 178 -11.63 10.37 22.41
N GLU A 179 -11.95 9.84 23.58
CA GLU A 179 -11.18 10.12 24.80
C GLU A 179 -9.78 9.50 24.78
N LYS A 180 -9.61 8.35 24.13
CA LYS A 180 -8.31 7.67 24.06
C LYS A 180 -7.41 8.30 23.02
N LEU A 181 -7.95 8.63 21.84
CA LEU A 181 -7.22 9.28 20.75
C LEU A 181 -6.69 10.65 21.20
N LYS A 182 -7.44 11.42 22.01
CA LYS A 182 -6.96 12.68 22.61
C LYS A 182 -5.66 12.57 23.42
N ASN A 183 -5.35 11.39 23.94
CA ASN A 183 -4.18 11.20 24.80
C ASN A 183 -2.95 10.71 24.03
N ILE A 184 -3.09 10.44 22.72
CA ILE A 184 -1.97 10.10 21.84
C ILE A 184 -1.30 11.41 21.41
N HIS A 185 0.02 11.39 21.22
CA HIS A 185 0.74 12.58 20.77
C HIS A 185 0.37 12.92 19.31
N PRO A 186 0.23 14.21 18.94
CA PRO A 186 -0.17 14.59 17.59
C PRO A 186 0.70 14.01 16.47
N ALA A 187 2.03 14.04 16.65
CA ALA A 187 2.97 13.45 15.70
C ALA A 187 2.76 11.94 15.49
N ASP A 188 2.49 11.17 16.55
CA ASP A 188 2.28 9.73 16.40
C ASP A 188 0.92 9.45 15.73
N LEU A 189 -0.10 10.28 15.99
CA LEU A 189 -1.37 10.22 15.25
C LEU A 189 -1.20 10.60 13.77
N ALA A 190 -0.31 11.54 13.46
CA ALA A 190 0.01 11.92 12.09
C ALA A 190 0.66 10.73 11.33
N ASP A 191 1.63 10.05 11.95
CA ASP A 191 2.22 8.82 11.41
C ASP A 191 1.13 7.73 11.19
N LEU A 192 0.16 7.60 12.10
CA LEU A 192 -0.98 6.68 11.92
C LEU A 192 -1.86 7.07 10.73
N LEU A 193 -2.17 8.37 10.56
CA LEU A 193 -2.97 8.82 9.43
C LEU A 193 -2.28 8.54 8.08
N GLU A 194 -0.95 8.48 8.04
CA GLU A 194 -0.21 8.14 6.84
C GLU A 194 -0.40 6.68 6.40
N GLU A 195 -0.49 5.77 7.37
CA GLU A 195 -0.69 4.32 7.14
C GLU A 195 -2.16 3.94 6.90
N LEU A 196 -3.11 4.76 7.37
CA LEU A 196 -4.53 4.48 7.27
C LEU A 196 -5.10 4.69 5.86
N PRO A 197 -6.12 3.91 5.44
CA PRO A 197 -6.95 4.22 4.26
C PRO A 197 -7.65 5.57 4.39
N ARG A 198 -8.04 6.21 3.29
CA ARG A 198 -8.57 7.60 3.31
C ARG A 198 -9.85 7.71 4.13
N ASP A 199 -10.78 6.78 3.93
CA ASP A 199 -12.05 6.71 4.67
C ASP A 199 -11.81 6.67 6.19
N GLU A 200 -10.80 5.92 6.63
CA GLU A 200 -10.44 5.79 8.04
C GLU A 200 -9.75 7.04 8.61
N ARG A 201 -8.97 7.76 7.78
CA ARG A 201 -8.41 9.06 8.19
C ARG A 201 -9.50 10.06 8.51
N VAL A 202 -10.49 10.19 7.62
CA VAL A 202 -11.63 11.11 7.82
C VAL A 202 -12.39 10.74 9.09
N GLU A 203 -12.58 9.45 9.32
CA GLU A 203 -13.21 8.93 10.54
C GLU A 203 -12.43 9.31 11.81
N VAL A 204 -11.11 9.10 11.85
CA VAL A 204 -10.25 9.50 12.98
C VAL A 204 -10.30 11.01 13.20
N MET A 205 -10.19 11.79 12.13
CA MET A 205 -10.17 13.26 12.18
C MET A 205 -11.52 13.85 12.61
N THR A 206 -12.62 13.20 12.25
CA THR A 206 -13.96 13.55 12.74
C THR A 206 -14.17 13.15 14.21
N ALA A 207 -13.37 12.20 14.72
CA ALA A 207 -13.43 11.77 16.11
C ALA A 207 -12.65 12.71 17.05
N LEU A 208 -11.54 13.29 16.59
CA LEU A 208 -10.69 14.17 17.37
C LEU A 208 -11.34 15.55 17.63
N PRO A 209 -11.08 16.21 18.78
CA PRO A 209 -11.38 17.64 18.97
C PRO A 209 -10.67 18.51 17.93
N GLU A 210 -11.22 19.68 17.60
CA GLU A 210 -10.67 20.59 16.58
C GLU A 210 -9.21 20.96 16.83
N GLU A 211 -8.88 21.42 18.05
CA GLU A 211 -7.52 21.80 18.44
C GLU A 211 -6.52 20.63 18.26
N HIS A 212 -6.88 19.43 18.70
CA HIS A 212 -6.01 18.27 18.56
C HIS A 212 -5.93 17.75 17.12
N ALA A 213 -7.01 17.86 16.36
CA ALA A 213 -7.03 17.55 14.94
C ALA A 213 -6.13 18.52 14.14
N ALA A 214 -6.11 19.80 14.51
CA ALA A 214 -5.21 20.80 13.93
C ALA A 214 -3.75 20.44 14.20
N ASP A 215 -3.38 20.16 15.46
CA ASP A 215 -2.03 19.72 15.82
C ASP A 215 -1.58 18.47 15.04
N VAL A 216 -2.48 17.49 14.87
CA VAL A 216 -2.19 16.25 14.12
C VAL A 216 -1.98 16.53 12.64
N LEU A 217 -2.82 17.39 12.05
CA LEU A 217 -2.65 17.78 10.65
C LEU A 217 -1.38 18.58 10.43
N GLU A 218 -1.01 19.49 11.33
CA GLU A 218 0.24 20.28 11.23
C GLU A 218 1.49 19.39 11.19
N GLU A 219 1.48 18.23 11.84
CA GLU A 219 2.61 17.29 11.83
C GLU A 219 2.55 16.27 10.67
N ALA A 220 1.40 16.13 9.98
CA ALA A 220 1.22 15.19 8.89
C ALA A 220 1.87 15.65 7.58
N GLU A 221 2.26 14.69 6.72
CA GLU A 221 2.77 15.04 5.38
C GLU A 221 1.73 15.86 4.55
N PRO A 222 2.18 16.82 3.70
CA PRO A 222 1.29 17.73 2.95
C PRO A 222 0.22 17.01 2.11
N GLU A 223 0.60 15.84 1.58
CA GLU A 223 -0.26 14.98 0.78
C GLU A 223 -1.42 14.40 1.61
N VAL A 224 -1.18 14.08 2.89
CA VAL A 224 -2.22 13.64 3.85
C VAL A 224 -3.11 14.80 4.26
N GLN A 225 -2.51 15.95 4.58
CA GLN A 225 -3.25 17.16 4.99
C GLN A 225 -4.33 17.52 3.95
N THR A 226 -3.89 17.64 2.69
CA THR A 226 -4.75 17.97 1.57
C THR A 226 -5.85 16.93 1.36
N ALA A 227 -5.52 15.64 1.44
CA ALA A 227 -6.50 14.56 1.28
C ALA A 227 -7.59 14.59 2.35
N VAL A 228 -7.20 14.75 3.62
CA VAL A 228 -8.15 14.81 4.75
C VAL A 228 -9.08 16.01 4.64
N ILE A 229 -8.55 17.20 4.37
CA ILE A 229 -9.37 18.44 4.26
C ILE A 229 -10.31 18.41 3.05
N GLN A 230 -9.93 17.75 1.95
CA GLN A 230 -10.82 17.58 0.79
C GLN A 230 -12.04 16.71 1.08
N GLU A 231 -11.88 15.69 1.93
CA GLU A 231 -12.91 14.68 2.16
C GLU A 231 -13.76 14.98 3.40
N LEU A 232 -13.25 15.78 4.34
CA LEU A 232 -14.02 16.24 5.49
C LEU A 232 -15.20 17.15 5.07
N PRO A 233 -16.31 17.13 5.83
CA PRO A 233 -17.39 18.11 5.67
C PRO A 233 -16.85 19.54 5.80
N SER A 234 -17.35 20.46 4.96
CA SER A 234 -16.80 21.83 4.85
C SER A 234 -16.73 22.58 6.18
N GLU A 235 -17.79 22.48 7.01
CA GLU A 235 -17.80 23.08 8.35
C GLU A 235 -16.68 22.52 9.22
N ARG A 236 -16.57 21.19 9.30
CA ARG A 236 -15.55 20.52 10.12
C ARG A 236 -14.13 20.84 9.66
N ALA A 237 -13.90 20.87 8.35
CA ALA A 237 -12.61 21.22 7.78
C ALA A 237 -12.23 22.68 8.10
N SER A 238 -13.21 23.60 8.03
CA SER A 238 -13.02 24.99 8.42
C SER A 238 -12.67 25.12 9.90
N ASP A 239 -13.43 24.49 10.80
CA ASP A 239 -13.19 24.56 12.25
C ASP A 239 -11.76 24.09 12.61
N ILE A 240 -11.28 23.04 11.94
CA ILE A 240 -9.92 22.54 12.14
C ILE A 240 -8.87 23.52 11.59
N LEU A 241 -9.10 24.10 10.40
CA LEU A 241 -8.21 25.10 9.81
C LEU A 241 -8.13 26.39 10.64
N ASP A 242 -9.21 26.76 11.32
CA ASP A 242 -9.25 27.93 12.21
C ASP A 242 -8.38 27.74 13.46
N GLU A 243 -8.25 26.51 13.95
CA GLU A 243 -7.36 26.17 15.08
C GLU A 243 -5.88 26.03 14.67
N MET A 244 -5.59 25.81 13.38
CA MET A 244 -4.22 25.73 12.87
C MET A 244 -3.48 27.07 12.89
N LYS A 245 -2.15 27.01 12.83
CA LYS A 245 -1.31 28.18 12.57
C LYS A 245 -1.62 28.75 11.17
N PRO A 246 -1.70 30.10 11.01
CA PRO A 246 -2.10 30.72 9.75
C PRO A 246 -1.23 30.36 8.54
N ASP A 247 0.06 30.12 8.75
CA ASP A 247 1.00 29.70 7.71
C ASP A 247 0.80 28.24 7.28
N GLU A 248 0.56 27.33 8.23
CA GLU A 248 0.24 25.93 7.92
C GLU A 248 -1.13 25.82 7.22
N ALA A 249 -2.15 26.53 7.71
CA ALA A 249 -3.47 26.58 7.07
C ALA A 249 -3.38 27.13 5.64
N ALA A 250 -2.55 28.16 5.40
CA ALA A 250 -2.32 28.70 4.07
C ALA A 250 -1.59 27.71 3.14
N ASP A 251 -0.64 26.93 3.65
CA ASP A 251 0.03 25.90 2.86
C ASP A 251 -0.95 24.79 2.44
N VAL A 252 -1.81 24.32 3.36
CA VAL A 252 -2.86 23.33 3.04
C VAL A 252 -3.86 23.87 2.01
N LEU A 253 -4.40 25.07 2.23
CA LEU A 253 -5.35 25.70 1.30
C LEU A 253 -4.74 26.00 -0.07
N GLY A 254 -3.42 26.25 -0.14
CA GLY A 254 -2.70 26.49 -1.39
C GLY A 254 -2.55 25.26 -2.28
N GLU A 255 -2.63 24.05 -1.71
CA GLU A 255 -2.59 22.78 -2.46
C GLU A 255 -3.98 22.27 -2.88
N LEU A 256 -5.05 22.86 -2.32
CA LEU A 256 -6.43 22.52 -2.65
C LEU A 256 -6.89 23.11 -4.00
N PRO A 257 -7.91 22.49 -4.66
CA PRO A 257 -8.59 23.11 -5.78
C PRO A 257 -9.17 24.48 -5.38
N GLU A 258 -9.00 25.51 -6.23
CA GLU A 258 -9.42 26.89 -5.94
C GLU A 258 -10.86 26.99 -5.41
N GLU A 259 -11.79 26.26 -6.01
CA GLU A 259 -13.21 26.24 -5.61
C GLU A 259 -13.42 25.74 -4.17
N ARG A 260 -12.62 24.73 -3.75
CA ARG A 260 -12.69 24.18 -2.39
C ARG A 260 -12.01 25.09 -1.38
N ALA A 261 -10.88 25.70 -1.75
CA ALA A 261 -10.18 26.64 -0.88
C ALA A 261 -11.04 27.89 -0.61
N GLU A 262 -11.70 28.44 -1.64
CA GLU A 262 -12.62 29.59 -1.49
C GLU A 262 -13.84 29.23 -0.63
N GLU A 263 -14.39 28.03 -0.78
CA GLU A 263 -15.49 27.53 0.05
C GLU A 263 -15.09 27.51 1.54
N LEU A 264 -13.92 26.94 1.85
CA LEU A 264 -13.44 26.82 3.23
C LEU A 264 -13.10 28.19 3.83
N ILE A 265 -12.39 29.05 3.10
CA ILE A 265 -12.10 30.43 3.55
C ILE A 265 -13.39 31.21 3.83
N GLY A 266 -14.46 30.96 3.09
CA GLY A 266 -15.77 31.59 3.32
C GLY A 266 -16.50 31.11 4.57
N LEU A 267 -16.10 29.97 5.14
CA LEU A 267 -16.65 29.41 6.37
C LEU A 267 -15.79 29.71 7.61
N MET A 268 -14.51 30.07 7.40
CA MET A 268 -13.56 30.42 8.46
C MET A 268 -13.95 31.69 9.21
N GLU A 269 -13.44 31.83 10.44
CA GLU A 269 -13.59 33.06 11.22
C GLU A 269 -12.97 34.27 10.46
N GLU A 270 -13.65 35.43 10.47
CA GLU A 270 -13.29 36.58 9.60
C GLU A 270 -11.83 37.04 9.74
N ASP A 271 -11.31 37.04 10.97
CA ASP A 271 -9.94 37.44 11.30
C ASP A 271 -8.91 36.40 10.83
N LYS A 272 -9.20 35.11 11.00
CA LYS A 272 -8.38 34.00 10.49
C LYS A 272 -8.37 33.95 8.98
N ALA A 273 -9.54 34.03 8.35
CA ALA A 273 -9.71 34.07 6.90
C ALA A 273 -8.91 35.23 6.28
N GLU A 274 -8.89 36.41 6.90
CA GLU A 274 -8.11 37.55 6.42
C GLU A 274 -6.58 37.28 6.52
N GLU A 275 -6.11 36.69 7.61
CA GLU A 275 -4.69 36.38 7.83
C GLU A 275 -4.18 35.34 6.83
N VAL A 276 -4.90 34.22 6.69
CA VAL A 276 -4.59 33.14 5.74
C VAL A 276 -4.68 33.62 4.29
N SER A 277 -5.71 34.41 3.95
CA SER A 277 -5.85 35.00 2.60
C SER A 277 -4.71 35.96 2.25
N ARG A 278 -4.14 36.66 3.24
CA ARG A 278 -2.93 37.48 3.02
C ARG A 278 -1.73 36.60 2.71
N LEU A 279 -1.58 35.46 3.39
CA LEU A 279 -0.48 34.51 3.20
C LEU A 279 -0.55 33.82 1.83
N LEU A 280 -1.74 33.41 1.40
CA LEU A 280 -2.00 32.85 0.06
C LEU A 280 -1.67 33.81 -1.10
N ARG A 281 -1.70 35.13 -0.85
CA ARG A 281 -1.37 36.16 -1.84
C ARG A 281 0.15 36.35 -2.06
N TYR A 282 1.01 35.77 -1.24
CA TYR A 282 2.46 35.92 -1.40
C TYR A 282 3.03 34.86 -2.36
N GLU A 283 3.50 35.33 -3.52
CA GLU A 283 4.16 34.47 -4.51
C GLU A 283 5.44 33.80 -3.97
N PRO A 284 5.73 32.54 -4.40
CA PRO A 284 6.92 31.76 -3.99
C PRO A 284 8.29 32.41 -4.28
N GLU A 285 8.34 33.51 -5.05
CA GLU A 285 9.58 34.10 -5.56
C GLU A 285 10.07 35.35 -4.80
N THR A 286 9.38 35.78 -3.73
CA THR A 286 9.87 36.90 -2.90
C THR A 286 10.87 36.44 -1.82
N ALA A 287 11.76 37.34 -1.39
CA ALA A 287 12.83 37.06 -0.43
C ALA A 287 12.35 36.62 0.98
N ALA A 288 11.04 36.70 1.25
CA ALA A 288 10.39 36.09 2.40
C ALA A 288 10.06 34.60 2.14
N GLY A 289 9.54 34.25 0.95
CA GLY A 289 9.30 32.86 0.52
C GLY A 289 10.58 32.03 0.41
N LYS A 290 11.70 32.61 -0.05
CA LYS A 290 13.02 31.94 -0.04
C LYS A 290 13.61 31.72 1.36
N ARG A 291 13.13 32.42 2.40
CA ARG A 291 13.54 32.19 3.80
C ARG A 291 12.80 31.01 4.44
N ARG A 292 11.68 30.55 3.86
CA ARG A 292 10.89 29.39 4.33
C ARG A 292 11.66 28.07 4.21
N SER A 293 12.49 27.91 3.17
CA SER A 293 13.24 26.66 2.92
C SER A 293 14.59 26.56 3.65
N GLU A 294 15.18 27.67 4.13
CA GLU A 294 16.50 27.64 4.77
C GLU A 294 16.46 27.55 6.31
N HIS A 295 15.33 27.82 6.97
CA HIS A 295 15.27 27.76 8.43
C HIS A 295 15.20 26.33 9.00
N LEU A 296 14.59 25.39 8.24
CA LEU A 296 14.47 23.97 8.58
C LEU A 296 15.82 23.24 8.72
N LEU A 297 16.90 23.75 8.13
CA LEU A 297 18.24 23.14 8.24
C LEU A 297 19.08 23.64 9.42
N SER A 298 18.65 24.68 10.15
CA SER A 298 19.46 25.27 11.24
C SER A 298 18.96 24.97 12.66
N VAL A 299 17.70 24.54 12.82
CA VAL A 299 17.12 24.28 14.16
C VAL A 299 17.45 22.87 14.69
N ARG A 300 17.89 21.92 13.84
CA ARG A 300 18.25 20.57 14.28
C ARG A 300 19.56 20.47 15.09
N HIS A 301 20.29 21.58 15.31
CA HIS A 301 21.61 21.54 15.98
C HIS A 301 21.81 22.42 17.22
N ARG A 302 20.77 23.00 17.83
CA ARG A 302 20.92 23.67 19.15
C ARG A 302 19.78 23.38 20.11
N ARG A 303 19.89 22.27 20.83
CA ARG A 303 19.36 22.12 22.20
C ARG A 303 20.40 21.50 23.11
N SER A 304 21.27 22.34 23.68
CA SER A 304 21.90 22.12 25.00
C SER A 304 22.56 23.42 25.50
N GLY A 305 22.15 23.89 26.69
CA GLY A 305 22.97 24.74 27.57
C GLY A 305 22.68 26.26 27.68
N THR A 306 21.87 26.63 28.69
CA THR A 306 21.90 27.81 29.59
C THR A 306 21.84 29.29 29.08
N PRO A 307 21.18 30.21 29.83
CA PRO A 307 20.99 31.61 29.45
C PRO A 307 22.05 32.57 30.06
N GLY A 308 22.48 33.56 29.29
CA GLY A 308 23.32 34.68 29.74
C GLY A 308 23.15 35.89 28.82
N GLY A 309 22.80 37.04 29.41
CA GLY A 309 22.31 38.23 28.71
C GLY A 309 23.36 39.16 28.09
N GLY A 310 22.87 40.26 27.51
CA GLY A 310 23.68 41.38 27.03
C GLY A 310 22.94 42.27 26.04
N ALA A 311 22.45 43.41 26.52
CA ALA A 311 21.85 44.49 25.74
C ALA A 311 22.89 45.28 24.91
N LEU A 312 22.48 45.93 23.81
CA LEU A 312 22.97 47.26 23.42
C LEU A 312 22.13 47.92 22.29
N HIS A 313 21.99 49.24 22.43
CA HIS A 313 21.10 50.20 21.77
C HIS A 313 21.46 50.59 20.31
N PRO A 314 20.56 51.34 19.60
CA PRO A 314 20.61 51.64 18.16
C PRO A 314 21.14 53.05 17.86
N ARG A 315 21.42 53.37 16.57
CA ARG A 315 21.28 54.72 15.95
C ARG A 315 21.45 54.71 14.40
N PRO A 316 21.03 55.77 13.67
CA PRO A 316 20.44 55.71 12.33
C PRO A 316 21.13 56.58 11.25
N ASP A 317 20.43 56.76 10.12
CA ASP A 317 20.53 57.77 9.04
C ASP A 317 21.38 57.45 7.79
N LEU A 318 20.76 57.52 6.60
CA LEU A 318 20.93 58.63 5.62
C LEU A 318 20.29 58.37 4.22
N LEU A 319 19.25 59.15 3.93
CA LEU A 319 19.04 60.08 2.78
C LEU A 319 19.05 59.66 1.28
N ARG A 320 17.99 60.20 0.63
CA ARG A 320 17.86 60.75 -0.75
C ARG A 320 17.67 59.78 -1.91
N ALA A 321 16.93 60.08 -2.98
CA ALA A 321 15.87 61.04 -3.35
C ALA A 321 15.67 60.87 -4.88
N ARG A 322 14.44 61.04 -5.38
CA ARG A 322 14.02 61.80 -6.59
C ARG A 322 12.87 61.12 -7.35
N LEU A 323 11.75 61.85 -7.38
CA LEU A 323 10.70 61.80 -8.42
C LEU A 323 11.17 62.62 -9.64
N PRO A 324 10.47 62.50 -10.79
CA PRO A 324 9.47 63.52 -11.13
C PRO A 324 8.18 63.02 -11.83
N HIS A 325 7.21 63.95 -11.84
CA HIS A 325 5.84 64.03 -12.37
C HIS A 325 5.55 63.52 -13.81
N PHE A 326 4.28 63.14 -14.10
CA PHE A 326 3.30 63.98 -14.87
C PHE A 326 1.88 63.38 -15.01
N GLN A 327 0.89 64.20 -14.63
CA GLN A 327 -0.45 64.52 -15.20
C GLN A 327 -1.47 63.48 -15.73
N THR A 328 -2.60 63.42 -15.01
CA THR A 328 -4.03 63.62 -15.41
C THR A 328 -4.54 63.31 -16.83
N HIS A 329 -5.63 62.55 -16.90
CA HIS A 329 -6.83 62.92 -17.67
C HIS A 329 -8.11 62.32 -17.06
N ALA A 330 -9.20 63.09 -17.14
CA ALA A 330 -10.51 62.86 -16.55
C ALA A 330 -11.57 62.41 -17.57
N HIS A 331 -12.58 61.67 -17.12
CA HIS A 331 -14.01 61.62 -17.54
C HIS A 331 -14.63 60.38 -16.87
N GLY A 332 -15.80 60.32 -16.25
CA GLY A 332 -16.98 61.18 -16.24
C GLY A 332 -18.22 60.29 -16.43
N ARG A 333 -19.28 60.49 -15.60
CA ARG A 333 -20.61 59.82 -15.55
C ARG A 333 -20.65 58.53 -14.70
N GLY A 334 -21.43 58.34 -13.63
CA GLY A 334 -22.54 59.10 -13.05
C GLY A 334 -23.87 58.41 -13.28
N VAL A 335 -24.35 57.58 -12.33
CA VAL A 335 -25.79 57.29 -12.07
C VAL A 335 -25.98 56.86 -10.59
N ARG A 336 -26.87 57.56 -9.90
CA ARG A 336 -27.55 57.27 -8.61
C ARG A 336 -29.04 56.98 -8.95
N PRO A 337 -30.01 56.73 -8.01
CA PRO A 337 -30.01 56.17 -6.65
C PRO A 337 -31.25 55.23 -6.39
N ARG A 338 -31.43 54.78 -5.13
CA ARG A 338 -32.69 54.53 -4.34
C ARG A 338 -32.47 53.28 -3.46
N GLY A 339 -32.72 53.20 -2.14
CA GLY A 339 -33.46 54.02 -1.18
C GLY A 339 -34.57 53.18 -0.52
N CYS A 340 -34.48 52.85 0.78
CA CYS A 340 -35.60 52.62 1.73
C CYS A 340 -35.05 52.23 3.13
N GLN A 341 -35.07 53.13 4.13
CA GLN A 341 -36.04 53.25 5.25
C GLN A 341 -36.02 52.10 6.29
N ARG A 342 -35.37 52.30 7.45
CA ARG A 342 -35.92 52.76 8.76
C ARG A 342 -36.97 51.83 9.40
N ARG A 343 -36.64 51.32 10.60
CA ARG A 343 -37.46 51.37 11.84
C ARG A 343 -36.57 51.10 13.07
N GLY A 344 -36.77 51.87 14.13
CA GLY A 344 -36.08 51.75 15.41
C GLY A 344 -37.04 51.55 16.59
N CYS A 345 -36.51 51.78 17.80
CA CYS A 345 -37.14 51.80 19.14
C CYS A 345 -37.35 50.40 19.76
N ARG A 346 -36.85 50.07 20.98
CA ARG A 346 -37.02 50.78 22.27
C ARG A 346 -35.94 50.45 23.33
N ARG A 347 -35.74 51.43 24.23
CA ARG A 347 -34.95 51.41 25.49
C ARG A 347 -35.64 50.61 26.62
N ARG A 348 -34.86 50.11 27.58
CA ARG A 348 -35.06 50.35 29.04
C ARG A 348 -33.74 50.19 29.81
N ALA A 349 -33.46 51.19 30.65
CA ALA A 349 -32.40 51.25 31.64
C ALA A 349 -33.04 51.13 33.04
N GLY A 350 -32.23 50.72 34.03
CA GLY A 350 -32.58 50.75 35.45
C GLY A 350 -31.38 50.37 36.32
N GLU A 351 -30.73 51.39 36.89
CA GLU A 351 -29.75 51.31 37.98
C GLU A 351 -30.38 50.84 39.30
N VAL A 352 -29.56 50.36 40.25
CA VAL A 352 -29.35 50.92 41.62
C VAL A 352 -28.49 49.94 42.48
N ARG A 353 -27.49 50.51 43.18
CA ARG A 353 -26.53 49.99 44.20
C ARG A 353 -27.09 50.20 45.64
N PRO A 354 -26.36 50.03 46.78
CA PRO A 354 -25.37 49.04 47.28
C PRO A 354 -25.64 48.63 48.78
N VAL A 355 -24.66 47.97 49.45
CA VAL A 355 -24.20 48.08 50.89
C VAL A 355 -23.63 46.71 51.32
N GLY A 356 -22.33 46.52 51.58
CA GLY A 356 -21.58 46.73 52.85
C GLY A 356 -20.99 45.36 53.28
N GLY A 357 -19.84 45.13 53.92
CA GLY A 357 -18.77 45.92 54.54
C GLY A 357 -18.04 45.00 55.57
N SER A 358 -16.72 45.19 55.73
CA SER A 358 -15.76 44.69 56.79
C SER A 358 -14.59 43.87 56.18
N ARG A 359 -13.34 44.34 56.08
CA ARG A 359 -12.29 44.85 57.02
C ARG A 359 -11.74 43.81 58.01
N CYS A 360 -10.46 43.44 57.83
CA CYS A 360 -9.30 43.79 58.71
C CYS A 360 -8.01 43.07 58.21
N ARG A 361 -6.97 43.81 57.80
CA ARG A 361 -5.66 44.07 58.51
C ARG A 361 -4.85 42.78 58.79
N GLY A 362 -3.58 42.61 58.44
CA GLY A 362 -2.49 43.52 58.08
C GLY A 362 -1.21 43.06 58.83
N GLY A 363 -0.03 43.07 58.19
CA GLY A 363 1.24 42.90 58.91
C GLY A 363 2.44 42.35 58.12
N ARG A 364 3.20 43.24 57.47
CA ARG A 364 4.66 43.15 57.22
C ARG A 364 5.37 43.81 58.45
N PRO A 365 6.69 43.62 58.77
CA PRO A 365 7.87 43.91 57.92
C PRO A 365 9.10 42.96 58.12
N ALA A 366 9.97 42.72 57.14
CA ALA A 366 11.18 43.43 56.67
C ALA A 366 12.49 43.29 57.51
N ARG A 367 13.57 42.93 56.78
CA ARG A 367 15.02 43.24 56.92
C ARG A 367 15.86 42.63 58.07
N GLY A 368 17.07 42.19 57.71
CA GLY A 368 18.22 42.21 58.62
C GLY A 368 19.38 41.25 58.32
N ASP A 369 20.39 41.79 57.65
CA ASP A 369 21.77 41.34 57.42
C ASP A 369 22.54 40.49 58.48
N ARG A 370 23.38 39.60 57.92
CA ARG A 370 24.83 39.34 58.19
C ARG A 370 25.35 38.51 59.38
N HIS A 371 26.48 37.84 59.04
CA HIS A 371 27.64 37.41 59.85
C HIS A 371 27.46 36.14 60.70
N ASP A 372 28.44 35.23 60.86
CA ASP A 372 29.79 35.00 60.36
C ASP A 372 30.25 33.63 60.92
N ARG A 373 31.21 32.95 60.26
CA ARG A 373 32.21 32.00 60.85
C ARG A 373 31.72 30.71 61.56
N SER A 374 32.46 29.61 61.71
CA SER A 374 33.71 29.06 61.17
C SER A 374 33.96 27.71 61.88
N ALA A 375 34.78 26.84 61.28
CA ALA A 375 35.61 25.80 61.91
C ALA A 375 34.88 24.50 62.38
N ALA A 376 35.42 23.28 62.27
CA ALA A 376 36.74 22.79 61.88
C ALA A 376 36.70 21.31 61.41
N ARG A 377 37.65 20.99 60.52
CA ARG A 377 38.26 19.66 60.19
C ARG A 377 39.09 19.10 61.38
N PRO A 378 39.93 18.01 61.32
CA PRO A 378 40.51 17.22 60.19
C PRO A 378 40.54 15.68 60.47
N SER A 379 41.23 14.74 59.78
CA SER A 379 42.41 14.58 58.90
C SER A 379 42.46 13.08 58.50
N ALA A 380 43.27 12.49 57.61
CA ALA A 380 44.06 12.78 56.41
C ALA A 380 44.90 11.49 56.14
N GLY A 381 45.28 11.20 54.89
CA GLY A 381 46.26 10.15 54.55
C GLY A 381 46.36 9.86 53.04
N GLU A 382 47.38 10.41 52.39
CA GLU A 382 47.78 10.32 50.96
C GLU A 382 48.31 8.90 50.58
N VAL A 383 48.54 8.48 49.32
CA VAL A 383 49.56 8.94 48.33
C VAL A 383 49.41 8.21 46.96
N ARG A 384 49.49 9.01 45.85
CA ARG A 384 49.95 8.82 44.43
C ARG A 384 49.58 7.56 43.58
N PRO A 385 49.46 7.74 42.24
CA PRO A 385 50.62 7.45 41.36
C PRO A 385 50.83 8.40 40.16
N THR A 386 52.01 8.20 39.57
CA THR A 386 52.75 8.87 38.49
C THR A 386 52.20 8.72 37.06
N GLU A 387 52.58 9.70 36.22
CA GLU A 387 52.40 9.78 34.77
C GLU A 387 53.12 8.68 33.97
N ALA A 388 52.49 8.23 32.88
CA ALA A 388 53.17 7.83 31.64
C ALA A 388 52.18 7.94 30.46
N GLY A 389 52.40 8.94 29.59
CA GLY A 389 51.59 9.17 28.41
C GLY A 389 52.01 8.31 27.21
N ARG A 390 51.03 7.95 26.38
CA ARG A 390 51.22 7.80 24.93
C ARG A 390 49.99 8.30 24.18
N ARG A 391 50.25 9.30 23.33
CA ARG A 391 49.33 10.05 22.48
C ARG A 391 48.75 9.14 21.38
N VAL A 392 47.44 9.17 21.19
CA VAL A 392 46.80 8.76 19.93
C VAL A 392 46.70 9.99 19.03
N ARG A 393 47.35 9.92 17.86
CA ARG A 393 47.29 10.93 16.80
C ARG A 393 45.94 10.81 16.08
N SER A 394 45.24 11.93 15.94
CA SER A 394 44.16 12.13 14.97
C SER A 394 44.72 12.20 13.53
N PRO A 395 44.00 11.71 12.51
CA PRO A 395 44.42 11.85 11.11
C PRO A 395 44.25 13.31 10.63
N PRO A 396 45.03 13.75 9.62
CA PRO A 396 45.00 15.12 9.15
C PRO A 396 43.79 15.38 8.23
N PRO A 397 43.34 16.65 8.10
CA PRO A 397 42.32 17.02 7.13
C PRO A 397 42.91 17.00 5.72
N GLN A 398 42.37 16.17 4.84
CA GLN A 398 42.73 16.20 3.42
C GLN A 398 42.11 17.43 2.75
N GLY A 399 42.96 18.14 2.03
CA GLY A 399 42.68 19.44 1.42
C GLY A 399 41.67 19.40 0.30
N ARG A 400 41.01 20.55 0.14
CA ARG A 400 40.18 20.95 -1.00
C ARG A 400 40.90 20.67 -2.33
N ALA A 401 40.41 19.67 -3.07
CA ALA A 401 40.57 19.62 -4.52
C ALA A 401 39.62 20.65 -5.15
N ARG A 402 40.20 21.73 -5.67
CA ARG A 402 39.56 22.68 -6.58
C ARG A 402 39.34 22.00 -7.94
N GLY A 403 38.14 22.21 -8.50
CA GLY A 403 37.92 22.32 -9.93
C GLY A 403 37.73 21.01 -10.70
N PHE A 404 36.47 20.64 -10.94
CA PHE A 404 35.97 20.29 -12.28
C PHE A 404 34.43 20.38 -12.28
N ARG A 405 33.90 21.58 -12.00
CA ARG A 405 32.54 21.99 -12.37
C ARG A 405 32.67 22.83 -13.63
N GLY A 406 32.56 22.20 -14.78
CA GLY A 406 32.68 22.89 -16.06
C GLY A 406 32.69 21.93 -17.23
N CYS A 407 31.62 21.15 -17.41
CA CYS A 407 31.17 20.68 -18.73
C CYS A 407 29.85 19.92 -18.62
N MET A 408 28.72 20.62 -18.45
CA MET A 408 27.39 20.21 -18.91
C MET A 408 26.41 21.38 -18.72
N SER A 409 26.78 22.51 -19.27
CA SER A 409 25.93 23.68 -19.44
C SER A 409 26.00 24.12 -20.89
N PHE A 410 25.58 23.23 -21.79
CA PHE A 410 25.30 23.58 -23.18
C PHE A 410 24.16 22.71 -23.67
N THR A 411 23.12 23.37 -24.22
CA THR A 411 21.76 22.89 -24.55
C THR A 411 20.87 22.68 -23.31
N LEU A 412 19.78 23.42 -23.03
CA LEU A 412 18.88 24.25 -23.85
C LEU A 412 18.39 25.49 -23.08
N PRO A 413 18.72 26.73 -23.51
CA PRO A 413 18.04 27.95 -23.09
C PRO A 413 16.97 28.42 -24.10
N LEU A 414 16.29 27.49 -24.78
CA LEU A 414 15.22 27.83 -25.74
C LEU A 414 13.84 27.21 -25.43
N LEU A 415 13.72 26.38 -24.38
CA LEU A 415 12.44 25.75 -24.01
C LEU A 415 11.75 26.34 -22.76
N ARG A 416 12.25 27.45 -22.20
CA ARG A 416 11.69 28.05 -20.98
C ARG A 416 10.74 29.23 -21.24
N ARG A 417 10.15 29.28 -22.43
CA ARG A 417 9.19 30.34 -22.83
C ARG A 417 7.89 29.80 -23.43
N ALA A 418 7.54 28.54 -23.18
CA ALA A 418 6.34 27.94 -23.72
C ALA A 418 5.74 26.84 -22.83
N THR A 419 5.35 27.12 -21.59
CA THR A 419 4.55 26.17 -20.79
C THR A 419 3.57 26.89 -19.88
N ASN A 420 2.58 27.53 -20.49
CA ASN A 420 1.35 27.93 -19.83
C ASN A 420 0.15 27.31 -20.58
N SER A 421 0.23 26.00 -20.84
CA SER A 421 -0.85 25.26 -21.52
C SER A 421 -1.37 24.17 -20.59
N ARG A 422 -2.70 24.08 -20.48
CA ARG A 422 -3.42 22.97 -19.82
C ARG A 422 -2.95 21.59 -20.30
N ALA A 423 -2.35 21.51 -21.50
CA ALA A 423 -1.75 20.29 -22.04
C ALA A 423 -0.46 19.88 -21.32
N MET A 424 0.40 20.82 -20.93
CA MET A 424 1.62 20.49 -20.18
C MET A 424 1.30 20.06 -18.76
N ALA A 425 0.34 20.72 -18.09
CA ALA A 425 -0.13 20.32 -16.77
C ALA A 425 -0.79 18.93 -16.77
N ARG A 426 -1.61 18.62 -17.81
CA ARG A 426 -2.16 17.28 -18.03
C ARG A 426 -1.08 16.25 -18.34
N LEU A 427 -0.03 16.63 -19.06
CA LEU A 427 1.10 15.75 -19.37
C LEU A 427 1.94 15.46 -18.12
N THR A 428 2.19 16.45 -17.25
CA THR A 428 2.88 16.21 -15.97
C THR A 428 2.05 15.38 -15.01
N MET A 429 0.73 15.61 -14.90
CA MET A 429 -0.15 14.72 -14.13
C MET A 429 -0.18 13.31 -14.71
N PHE A 430 -0.27 13.18 -16.04
CA PHE A 430 -0.20 11.90 -16.72
C PHE A 430 1.11 11.16 -16.44
N LEU A 431 2.25 11.85 -16.46
CA LEU A 431 3.56 11.26 -16.15
C LEU A 431 3.74 10.90 -14.67
N ALA A 432 3.02 11.55 -13.75
CA ALA A 432 3.03 11.22 -12.33
C ALA A 432 2.17 9.99 -12.01
N VAL A 433 1.03 9.83 -12.71
CA VAL A 433 0.09 8.71 -12.55
C VAL A 433 0.48 7.48 -13.37
N MET A 434 1.16 7.66 -14.52
CA MET A 434 1.69 6.56 -15.32
C MET A 434 2.76 5.76 -14.56
N GLY A 435 2.77 4.45 -14.75
CA GLY A 435 3.76 3.57 -14.13
C GLY A 435 3.19 2.22 -13.70
N PRO A 436 2.15 2.15 -12.83
CA PRO A 436 1.73 0.88 -12.24
C PRO A 436 1.36 -0.18 -13.27
N GLY A 437 0.55 0.17 -14.28
CA GLY A 437 0.14 -0.73 -15.34
C GLY A 437 1.31 -1.11 -16.25
N ILE A 438 2.05 -0.13 -16.77
CA ILE A 438 3.20 -0.36 -17.66
C ILE A 438 4.27 -1.21 -16.98
N ILE A 439 4.60 -0.92 -15.72
CA ILE A 439 5.60 -1.68 -14.96
C ILE A 439 5.09 -3.10 -14.73
N THR A 440 3.89 -3.27 -14.19
CA THR A 440 3.35 -4.62 -13.90
C THR A 440 3.38 -5.50 -15.15
N GLN A 441 2.98 -4.95 -16.29
CA GLN A 441 2.84 -5.71 -17.53
C GLN A 441 4.20 -5.99 -18.20
N ASN A 442 5.12 -5.02 -18.20
CA ASN A 442 6.46 -5.23 -18.74
C ASN A 442 7.34 -6.12 -17.87
N VAL A 443 7.06 -6.24 -16.57
CA VAL A 443 7.70 -7.22 -15.69
C VAL A 443 7.34 -8.64 -16.07
N ASP A 444 6.13 -8.87 -16.59
CA ASP A 444 5.69 -10.20 -17.03
C ASP A 444 6.40 -10.69 -18.32
N ASN A 445 7.08 -9.78 -19.05
CA ASN A 445 8.07 -10.16 -20.07
C ASN A 445 9.41 -10.60 -19.43
N ASP A 446 9.30 -11.42 -18.39
CA ASP A 446 10.39 -11.97 -17.61
C ASP A 446 11.16 -13.06 -18.37
N ALA A 447 12.15 -13.67 -17.70
CA ALA A 447 12.93 -14.72 -18.34
C ALA A 447 12.10 -15.92 -18.77
N GLY A 448 11.11 -16.31 -17.96
CA GLY A 448 10.21 -17.41 -18.27
C GLY A 448 9.35 -17.09 -19.49
N GLY A 449 8.82 -15.88 -19.58
CA GLY A 449 8.06 -15.40 -20.73
C GLY A 449 8.87 -15.41 -22.02
N ILE A 450 10.06 -14.82 -22.00
CA ILE A 450 10.99 -14.84 -23.14
C ILE A 450 11.26 -16.28 -23.60
N ALA A 451 11.46 -17.21 -22.66
CA ALA A 451 11.65 -18.63 -22.98
C ALA A 451 10.40 -19.24 -23.64
N ILE A 452 9.21 -19.05 -23.06
CA ILE A 452 7.94 -19.56 -23.61
C ILE A 452 7.69 -19.03 -25.03
N TYR A 453 7.83 -17.72 -25.25
CA TYR A 453 7.64 -17.11 -26.57
C TYR A 453 8.66 -17.62 -27.59
N SER A 454 9.92 -17.79 -27.16
CA SER A 454 10.97 -18.34 -28.03
C SER A 454 10.67 -19.79 -28.42
N LEU A 455 10.23 -20.63 -27.47
CA LEU A 455 9.85 -22.02 -27.72
C LEU A 455 8.59 -22.13 -28.59
N ALA A 456 7.62 -21.22 -28.40
CA ALA A 456 6.42 -21.15 -29.24
C ALA A 456 6.78 -20.92 -30.70
N GLY A 457 7.64 -19.93 -30.97
CA GLY A 457 8.15 -19.66 -32.31
C GLY A 457 9.01 -20.80 -32.87
N ALA A 458 9.92 -21.35 -32.05
CA ALA A 458 10.84 -22.41 -32.45
C ALA A 458 10.14 -23.74 -32.82
N ASN A 459 9.11 -24.14 -32.06
CA ASN A 459 8.48 -25.46 -32.22
C ASN A 459 7.23 -25.43 -33.11
N PHE A 460 6.52 -24.30 -33.17
CA PHE A 460 5.23 -24.18 -33.87
C PHE A 460 5.19 -23.05 -34.90
N GLY A 461 6.32 -22.38 -35.15
CA GLY A 461 6.39 -21.27 -36.09
C GLY A 461 5.41 -20.17 -35.70
N TYR A 462 4.51 -19.82 -36.63
CA TYR A 462 3.53 -18.75 -36.42
C TYR A 462 2.18 -19.23 -35.85
N ALA A 463 2.01 -20.52 -35.54
CA ALA A 463 0.70 -21.11 -35.20
C ALA A 463 0.11 -20.62 -33.86
N LEU A 464 0.93 -20.00 -32.99
CA LEU A 464 0.48 -19.43 -31.71
C LEU A 464 0.20 -17.92 -31.79
N LEU A 465 0.56 -17.23 -32.89
CA LEU A 465 0.41 -15.77 -32.99
C LEU A 465 -1.03 -15.29 -32.83
N TRP A 466 -2.01 -16.04 -33.35
CA TRP A 466 -3.41 -15.69 -33.24
C TRP A 466 -3.92 -15.61 -31.80
N THR A 467 -3.25 -16.30 -30.87
CA THR A 467 -3.66 -16.35 -29.46
C THR A 467 -3.33 -15.07 -28.72
N LEU A 468 -2.33 -14.31 -29.18
CA LEU A 468 -1.93 -13.05 -28.54
C LEU A 468 -3.04 -12.00 -28.60
N VAL A 469 -3.80 -11.91 -29.70
CA VAL A 469 -4.90 -10.92 -29.83
C VAL A 469 -5.99 -11.08 -28.74
N PRO A 470 -6.62 -12.26 -28.55
CA PRO A 470 -7.57 -12.45 -27.48
C PRO A 470 -6.93 -12.38 -26.09
N ILE A 471 -5.64 -12.75 -25.94
CA ILE A 471 -4.90 -12.58 -24.69
C ILE A 471 -4.73 -11.11 -24.35
N THR A 472 -4.38 -10.22 -25.28
CA THR A 472 -4.26 -8.77 -25.03
C THR A 472 -5.56 -8.18 -24.52
N VAL A 473 -6.68 -8.59 -25.12
CA VAL A 473 -8.02 -8.14 -24.70
C VAL A 473 -8.35 -8.64 -23.30
N ALA A 474 -8.04 -9.91 -23.01
CA ALA A 474 -8.22 -10.49 -21.68
C ALA A 474 -7.32 -9.80 -20.64
N LEU A 475 -6.04 -9.61 -20.95
CA LEU A 475 -5.06 -8.93 -20.11
C LEU A 475 -5.54 -7.53 -19.75
N TYR A 476 -5.93 -6.73 -20.74
CA TYR A 476 -6.45 -5.38 -20.51
C TYR A 476 -7.66 -5.39 -19.56
N VAL A 477 -8.62 -6.28 -19.79
CA VAL A 477 -9.82 -6.39 -18.95
C VAL A 477 -9.46 -6.81 -17.52
N VAL A 478 -8.56 -7.78 -17.35
CA VAL A 478 -8.12 -8.27 -16.03
C VAL A 478 -7.37 -7.19 -15.26
N GLN A 479 -6.43 -6.51 -15.90
CA GLN A 479 -5.62 -5.47 -15.24
C GLN A 479 -6.43 -4.21 -14.97
N GLU A 480 -7.35 -3.84 -15.86
CA GLU A 480 -8.29 -2.74 -15.60
C GLU A 480 -9.16 -3.06 -14.38
N MET A 481 -9.68 -4.28 -14.26
CA MET A 481 -10.47 -4.69 -13.10
C MET A 481 -9.66 -4.60 -11.80
N ALA A 482 -8.39 -5.04 -11.81
CA ALA A 482 -7.50 -4.95 -10.65
C ALA A 482 -7.21 -3.49 -10.27
N ALA A 483 -6.87 -2.64 -11.24
CA ALA A 483 -6.63 -1.22 -11.02
C ALA A 483 -7.89 -0.50 -10.50
N ARG A 484 -9.07 -0.79 -11.07
CA ARG A 484 -10.35 -0.21 -10.63
C ARG A 484 -10.72 -0.66 -9.22
N LEU A 485 -10.48 -1.93 -8.90
CA LEU A 485 -10.74 -2.46 -7.56
C LEU A 485 -9.87 -1.72 -6.53
N GLY A 486 -8.58 -1.52 -6.80
CA GLY A 486 -7.69 -0.74 -5.94
C GLY A 486 -8.12 0.71 -5.78
N ALA A 487 -8.41 1.41 -6.88
CA ALA A 487 -8.77 2.83 -6.86
C ALA A 487 -10.14 3.12 -6.20
N VAL A 488 -11.04 2.13 -6.12
CA VAL A 488 -12.37 2.30 -5.53
C VAL A 488 -12.43 1.80 -4.08
N THR A 489 -11.71 0.73 -3.75
CA THR A 489 -11.78 0.12 -2.42
C THR A 489 -10.65 0.53 -1.49
N GLU A 490 -9.56 1.10 -2.03
CA GLU A 490 -8.37 1.50 -1.26
C GLU A 490 -7.68 0.37 -0.49
N HIS A 491 -8.07 -0.88 -0.77
CA HIS A 491 -7.53 -2.07 -0.13
C HIS A 491 -6.83 -2.97 -1.14
N GLY A 492 -5.83 -3.71 -0.68
CA GLY A 492 -5.17 -4.74 -1.48
C GLY A 492 -6.08 -5.93 -1.77
N LEU A 493 -5.77 -6.70 -2.81
CA LEU A 493 -6.57 -7.88 -3.18
C LEU A 493 -6.60 -8.93 -2.06
N SER A 494 -5.46 -9.13 -1.38
CA SER A 494 -5.33 -10.07 -0.27
C SER A 494 -6.22 -9.68 0.92
N ASP A 495 -6.33 -8.38 1.21
CA ASP A 495 -7.19 -7.84 2.27
C ASP A 495 -8.67 -8.04 1.96
N LEU A 496 -9.10 -7.72 0.73
CA LEU A 496 -10.49 -7.90 0.30
C LEU A 496 -10.92 -9.37 0.30
N ILE A 497 -10.03 -10.28 -0.12
CA ILE A 497 -10.31 -11.73 -0.06
C ILE A 497 -10.44 -12.17 1.40
N ARG A 498 -9.58 -11.66 2.30
CA ARG A 498 -9.61 -11.98 3.73
C ARG A 498 -10.88 -11.48 4.41
N GLU A 499 -11.24 -10.22 4.19
CA GLU A 499 -12.42 -9.61 4.76
C GLU A 499 -13.70 -10.36 4.33
N ARG A 500 -13.78 -10.73 3.05
CA ARG A 500 -15.01 -11.34 2.50
C ARG A 500 -15.12 -12.85 2.67
N TYR A 501 -14.02 -13.57 2.57
CA TYR A 501 -14.00 -15.05 2.56
C TYR A 501 -13.28 -15.66 3.76
N GLY A 502 -12.77 -14.83 4.67
CA GLY A 502 -12.09 -15.23 5.90
C GLY A 502 -10.66 -15.71 5.67
N VAL A 503 -9.90 -15.75 6.77
CA VAL A 503 -8.46 -16.08 6.79
C VAL A 503 -8.13 -17.43 6.13
N ARG A 504 -8.94 -18.48 6.29
CA ARG A 504 -8.63 -19.82 5.74
C ARG A 504 -8.52 -19.81 4.22
N THR A 505 -9.47 -19.15 3.56
CA THR A 505 -9.50 -19.03 2.10
C THR A 505 -8.32 -18.20 1.63
N THR A 506 -8.06 -17.07 2.28
CA THR A 506 -6.92 -16.20 1.95
C THR A 506 -5.60 -16.91 2.13
N THR A 507 -5.39 -17.64 3.22
CA THR A 507 -4.15 -18.40 3.43
C THR A 507 -3.95 -19.44 2.34
N PHE A 508 -4.99 -20.13 1.90
CA PHE A 508 -4.88 -21.08 0.78
C PHE A 508 -4.48 -20.38 -0.54
N VAL A 509 -5.16 -19.29 -0.88
CA VAL A 509 -4.87 -18.50 -2.09
C VAL A 509 -3.45 -17.94 -2.06
N LEU A 510 -3.06 -17.31 -0.95
CA LEU A 510 -1.73 -16.75 -0.77
C LEU A 510 -0.65 -17.83 -0.76
N LEU A 511 -0.89 -18.99 -0.16
CA LEU A 511 0.08 -20.10 -0.20
C LEU A 511 0.28 -20.60 -1.63
N ALA A 512 -0.81 -20.78 -2.39
CA ALA A 512 -0.71 -21.17 -3.80
C ALA A 512 0.08 -20.14 -4.62
N LEU A 513 -0.15 -18.85 -4.34
CA LEU A 513 0.56 -17.76 -4.99
C LEU A 513 2.05 -17.71 -4.61
N VAL A 514 2.39 -17.87 -3.32
CA VAL A 514 3.79 -17.96 -2.86
C VAL A 514 4.53 -19.11 -3.54
N VAL A 515 3.87 -20.26 -3.73
CA VAL A 515 4.48 -21.41 -4.42
C VAL A 515 4.71 -21.09 -5.91
N ALA A 516 3.74 -20.45 -6.58
CA ALA A 516 3.89 -20.04 -7.97
C ALA A 516 5.01 -18.99 -8.13
N ASP A 517 5.05 -18.00 -7.25
CA ASP A 517 6.05 -16.93 -7.26
C ASP A 517 7.45 -17.43 -6.89
N PHE A 518 7.55 -18.43 -6.02
CA PHE A 518 8.80 -19.14 -5.81
C PHE A 518 9.26 -19.85 -7.10
N GLY A 519 8.33 -20.46 -7.83
CA GLY A 519 8.53 -20.95 -9.19
C GLY A 519 9.13 -19.90 -10.11
N ASN A 520 8.48 -18.73 -10.17
CA ASN A 520 8.88 -17.65 -11.07
C ASN A 520 10.25 -17.08 -10.65
N THR A 521 10.50 -16.96 -9.35
CA THR A 521 11.83 -16.57 -8.83
C THR A 521 12.92 -17.56 -9.25
N MET A 522 12.62 -18.87 -9.25
CA MET A 522 13.54 -19.89 -9.80
C MET A 522 13.71 -19.74 -11.32
N ALA A 523 12.65 -19.37 -12.05
CA ALA A 523 12.69 -19.09 -13.48
C ALA A 523 13.62 -17.91 -13.77
N GLU A 524 13.54 -16.82 -13.00
CA GLU A 524 14.43 -15.66 -13.17
C GLU A 524 15.90 -16.00 -12.96
N PHE A 525 16.25 -16.70 -11.88
CA PHE A 525 17.64 -17.13 -11.67
C PHE A 525 18.09 -18.17 -12.71
N SER A 526 17.17 -18.96 -13.26
CA SER A 526 17.46 -19.87 -14.38
C SER A 526 17.74 -19.12 -15.67
N GLY A 527 17.00 -18.03 -15.94
CA GLY A 527 17.24 -17.11 -17.05
C GLY A 527 18.58 -16.41 -16.93
N LEU A 528 18.91 -15.93 -15.73
CA LEU A 528 20.20 -15.32 -15.43
C LEU A 528 21.37 -16.30 -15.67
N ALA A 529 21.23 -17.54 -15.20
CA ALA A 529 22.21 -18.60 -15.43
C ALA A 529 22.37 -18.89 -16.92
N ALA A 530 21.26 -19.12 -17.63
CA ALA A 530 21.27 -19.42 -19.06
C ALA A 530 21.86 -18.29 -19.91
N GLY A 531 21.52 -17.04 -19.60
CA GLY A 531 22.11 -15.87 -20.24
C GLY A 531 23.60 -15.72 -19.96
N GLY A 532 24.03 -15.94 -18.72
CA GLY A 532 25.44 -15.89 -18.32
C GLY A 532 26.30 -16.94 -19.02
N GLU A 533 25.78 -18.15 -19.20
CA GLU A 533 26.47 -19.24 -19.90
C GLU A 533 26.77 -18.92 -21.37
N ILE A 534 25.97 -18.07 -22.01
CA ILE A 534 26.22 -17.57 -23.38
C ILE A 534 27.46 -16.67 -23.41
N PHE A 535 27.68 -15.87 -22.36
CA PHE A 535 28.88 -15.03 -22.20
C PHE A 535 30.07 -15.79 -21.60
N GLY A 536 29.95 -17.11 -21.38
CA GLY A 536 30.99 -17.95 -20.80
C GLY A 536 31.08 -17.90 -19.27
N TRP A 537 30.09 -17.32 -18.58
CA TRP A 537 30.02 -17.29 -17.13
C TRP A 537 29.35 -18.55 -16.61
N SER A 538 29.94 -19.17 -15.59
CA SER A 538 29.32 -20.32 -14.93
C SER A 538 28.11 -19.89 -14.10
N LYS A 539 27.04 -20.70 -14.10
CA LYS A 539 25.88 -20.49 -13.23
C LYS A 539 26.24 -20.37 -11.74
N TYR A 540 27.31 -21.04 -11.30
CA TYR A 540 27.82 -20.98 -9.93
C TYR A 540 28.40 -19.61 -9.55
N VAL A 541 28.71 -18.77 -10.53
CA VAL A 541 29.28 -17.42 -10.32
C VAL A 541 28.21 -16.36 -10.54
N ILE A 542 27.49 -16.42 -11.67
CA ILE A 542 26.56 -15.34 -12.04
C ILE A 542 25.31 -15.31 -11.15
N VAL A 543 24.78 -16.46 -10.72
CA VAL A 543 23.56 -16.52 -9.90
C VAL A 543 23.78 -15.90 -8.51
N PRO A 544 24.84 -16.26 -7.74
CA PRO A 544 25.11 -15.59 -6.45
C PRO A 544 25.37 -14.10 -6.60
N ILE A 545 26.09 -13.67 -7.64
CA ILE A 545 26.34 -12.25 -7.90
C ILE A 545 25.03 -11.51 -8.18
N GLY A 546 24.17 -12.09 -9.03
CA GLY A 546 22.85 -11.53 -9.32
C GLY A 546 21.96 -11.46 -8.08
N ALA A 547 21.92 -12.51 -7.27
CA ALA A 547 21.17 -12.54 -6.02
C ALA A 547 21.65 -11.46 -5.03
N LEU A 548 22.97 -11.28 -4.90
CA LEU A 548 23.54 -10.20 -4.07
C LEU A 548 23.22 -8.81 -4.64
N ALA A 549 23.26 -8.65 -5.97
CA ALA A 549 22.94 -7.39 -6.63
C ALA A 549 21.46 -7.02 -6.43
N VAL A 550 20.55 -7.98 -6.60
CA VAL A 550 19.11 -7.83 -6.37
C VAL A 550 18.83 -7.52 -4.90
N TRP A 551 19.42 -8.29 -3.99
CA TRP A 551 19.28 -8.06 -2.55
C TRP A 551 19.78 -6.66 -2.16
N TRP A 552 20.93 -6.24 -2.69
CA TRP A 552 21.46 -4.89 -2.45
C TRP A 552 20.57 -3.78 -3.03
N LEU A 553 20.06 -3.96 -4.25
CA LEU A 553 19.18 -3.00 -4.91
C LEU A 553 17.91 -2.76 -4.07
N VAL A 554 17.32 -3.82 -3.54
CA VAL A 554 16.10 -3.73 -2.72
C VAL A 554 16.38 -3.11 -1.35
N PHE A 555 17.48 -3.47 -0.67
CA PHE A 555 17.79 -2.92 0.65
C PHE A 555 18.21 -1.44 0.64
N LYS A 556 18.78 -0.96 -0.46
CA LYS A 556 19.26 0.44 -0.60
C LYS A 556 18.37 1.31 -1.47
N GLY A 557 17.53 0.73 -2.33
CA GLY A 557 16.74 1.44 -3.32
C GLY A 557 15.50 2.10 -2.73
N THR A 558 15.29 3.37 -3.05
CA THR A 558 13.98 4.02 -2.84
C THR A 558 13.02 3.65 -3.97
N PHE A 559 11.71 3.58 -3.70
CA PHE A 559 10.69 3.21 -4.68
C PHE A 559 10.83 3.99 -6.00
N ARG A 560 11.05 5.32 -5.93
CA ARG A 560 11.26 6.18 -7.11
C ARG A 560 12.51 5.81 -7.92
N THR A 561 13.58 5.35 -7.26
CA THR A 561 14.82 4.93 -7.96
C THR A 561 14.59 3.60 -8.66
N VAL A 562 13.94 2.68 -7.95
CA VAL A 562 13.53 1.37 -8.44
C VAL A 562 12.62 1.52 -9.67
N GLU A 563 11.56 2.33 -9.59
CA GLU A 563 10.65 2.66 -10.70
C GLU A 563 11.34 3.31 -11.92
N ARG A 564 12.30 4.21 -11.72
CA ARG A 564 13.05 4.79 -12.85
C ARG A 564 13.96 3.79 -13.52
N VAL A 565 14.65 2.94 -12.74
CA VAL A 565 15.45 1.84 -13.29
C VAL A 565 14.56 0.93 -14.12
N PHE A 566 13.32 0.72 -13.69
CA PHE A 566 12.34 -0.13 -14.36
C PHE A 566 11.86 0.41 -15.70
N LEU A 567 11.57 1.72 -15.78
CA LEU A 567 11.23 2.37 -17.05
C LEU A 567 12.39 2.33 -18.04
N VAL A 568 13.63 2.51 -17.57
CA VAL A 568 14.83 2.40 -18.42
C VAL A 568 15.07 0.95 -18.85
N ALA A 569 14.90 -0.03 -17.94
CA ALA A 569 15.02 -1.45 -18.25
C ALA A 569 14.02 -1.89 -19.32
N SER A 570 12.79 -1.35 -19.26
CA SER A 570 11.73 -1.62 -20.24
C SER A 570 12.08 -1.11 -21.65
N LEU A 571 12.93 -0.09 -21.76
CA LEU A 571 13.42 0.42 -23.04
C LEU A 571 14.24 -0.64 -23.81
N PHE A 572 14.85 -1.60 -23.11
CA PHE A 572 15.61 -2.68 -23.73
C PHE A 572 14.72 -3.72 -24.41
N TYR A 573 13.41 -3.80 -24.12
CA TYR A 573 12.52 -4.70 -24.85
C TYR A 573 12.36 -4.33 -26.33
N VAL A 574 12.67 -3.07 -26.70
CA VAL A 574 12.74 -2.63 -28.11
C VAL A 574 13.79 -3.45 -28.90
N THR A 575 14.79 -4.03 -28.23
CA THR A 575 15.78 -4.88 -28.90
C THR A 575 15.15 -6.15 -29.50
N TYR A 576 14.11 -6.72 -28.89
CA TYR A 576 13.38 -7.87 -29.45
C TYR A 576 12.55 -7.49 -30.68
N VAL A 577 11.96 -6.29 -30.68
CA VAL A 577 11.27 -5.74 -31.85
C VAL A 577 12.25 -5.63 -33.02
N ALA A 578 13.44 -5.07 -32.79
CA ALA A 578 14.49 -5.01 -33.80
C ALA A 578 14.90 -6.41 -34.28
N SER A 579 15.04 -7.38 -33.37
CA SER A 579 15.36 -8.76 -33.71
C SER A 579 14.32 -9.41 -34.64
N GLY A 580 13.02 -9.20 -34.39
CA GLY A 580 11.98 -9.76 -35.24
C GLY A 580 11.88 -9.11 -36.62
N VAL A 581 12.19 -7.82 -36.73
CA VAL A 581 12.28 -7.13 -38.03
C VAL A 581 13.51 -7.60 -38.83
N PHE A 582 14.67 -7.72 -38.18
CA PHE A 582 15.91 -8.19 -38.83
C PHE A 582 15.90 -9.68 -39.16
N ALA A 583 14.98 -10.47 -38.59
CA ALA A 583 14.78 -11.86 -38.98
C ALA A 583 14.20 -12.02 -40.42
N HIS A 584 13.83 -10.91 -41.09
CA HIS A 584 13.26 -10.91 -42.44
C HIS A 584 12.10 -11.91 -42.65
N PRO A 585 11.05 -11.87 -41.81
CA PRO A 585 9.92 -12.79 -41.94
C PRO A 585 9.06 -12.48 -43.17
N ASP A 586 8.32 -13.47 -43.65
CA ASP A 586 7.21 -13.24 -44.58
C ASP A 586 6.05 -12.57 -43.82
N TRP A 587 5.96 -11.25 -43.93
CA TRP A 587 4.93 -10.44 -43.29
C TRP A 587 3.51 -10.83 -43.71
N GLY A 588 3.31 -11.36 -44.92
CA GLY A 588 2.01 -11.85 -45.38
C GLY A 588 1.57 -13.06 -44.57
N GLN A 589 2.48 -14.02 -44.36
CA GLN A 589 2.22 -15.20 -43.54
C GLN A 589 2.04 -14.85 -42.06
N VAL A 590 2.88 -13.95 -41.52
CA VAL A 590 2.83 -13.51 -40.11
C VAL A 590 1.51 -12.82 -39.80
N LEU A 591 1.08 -11.86 -40.62
CA LEU A 591 -0.20 -11.15 -40.41
C LEU A 591 -1.39 -12.11 -40.56
N ARG A 592 -1.35 -13.02 -41.54
CA ARG A 592 -2.39 -14.04 -41.69
C ARG A 592 -2.46 -14.95 -40.47
N ALA A 593 -1.33 -15.43 -39.95
CA ALA A 593 -1.26 -16.28 -38.78
C ALA A 593 -1.64 -15.56 -37.47
N THR A 594 -1.56 -14.23 -37.44
CA THR A 594 -2.00 -13.41 -36.28
C THR A 594 -3.53 -13.29 -36.23
N VAL A 595 -4.24 -13.43 -37.36
CA VAL A 595 -5.70 -13.24 -37.43
C VAL A 595 -6.44 -14.56 -37.63
N VAL A 596 -5.83 -15.54 -38.31
CA VAL A 596 -6.46 -16.83 -38.60
C VAL A 596 -6.16 -17.83 -37.48
N PRO A 597 -7.18 -18.31 -36.73
CA PRO A 597 -6.97 -19.23 -35.64
C PRO A 597 -6.54 -20.61 -36.15
N SER A 598 -5.47 -21.15 -35.55
CA SER A 598 -5.02 -22.52 -35.77
C SER A 598 -4.80 -23.21 -34.42
N PHE A 599 -5.56 -24.27 -34.15
CA PHE A 599 -5.51 -24.99 -32.87
C PHE A 599 -5.05 -26.43 -33.07
N SER A 600 -4.18 -26.92 -32.17
CA SER A 600 -3.67 -28.29 -32.19
C SER A 600 -3.81 -28.94 -30.83
N PHE A 601 -4.24 -30.21 -30.79
CA PHE A 601 -4.37 -30.99 -29.55
C PHE A 601 -3.06 -31.68 -29.12
N ARG A 602 -1.93 -31.36 -29.76
CA ARG A 602 -0.62 -31.89 -29.35
C ARG A 602 -0.24 -31.38 -27.96
N THR A 603 0.29 -32.26 -27.12
CA THR A 603 0.68 -31.93 -25.74
C THR A 603 1.61 -30.71 -25.67
N GLY A 604 2.61 -30.63 -26.54
CA GLY A 604 3.52 -29.50 -26.61
C GLY A 604 2.84 -28.17 -26.98
N TYR A 605 1.80 -28.21 -27.82
CA TYR A 605 1.05 -27.00 -28.20
C TYR A 605 0.23 -26.49 -27.00
N ILE A 606 -0.44 -27.38 -26.28
CA ILE A 606 -1.24 -27.01 -25.11
C ILE A 606 -0.35 -26.50 -23.97
N ILE A 607 0.80 -27.14 -23.72
CA ILE A 607 1.79 -26.66 -22.72
C ILE A 607 2.21 -25.23 -23.03
N LEU A 608 2.65 -24.96 -24.28
CA LEU A 608 3.10 -23.61 -24.64
C LEU A 608 1.95 -22.62 -24.69
N LEU A 609 0.73 -23.02 -25.08
CA LEU A 609 -0.43 -22.14 -25.04
C LEU A 609 -0.79 -21.73 -23.60
N VAL A 610 -0.84 -22.69 -22.67
CA VAL A 610 -1.06 -22.40 -21.24
C VAL A 610 0.08 -21.55 -20.69
N GLY A 611 1.33 -21.85 -21.08
CA GLY A 611 2.49 -21.05 -20.73
C GLY A 611 2.41 -19.62 -21.23
N VAL A 612 2.04 -19.40 -22.50
CA VAL A 612 1.87 -18.07 -23.12
C VAL A 612 0.82 -17.29 -22.34
N VAL A 613 -0.35 -17.86 -22.05
CA VAL A 613 -1.36 -17.16 -21.25
C VAL A 613 -0.84 -16.90 -19.82
N GLY A 614 -0.15 -17.87 -19.23
CA GLY A 614 0.34 -17.80 -17.85
C GLY A 614 1.43 -16.75 -17.63
N THR A 615 2.27 -16.49 -18.62
CA THR A 615 3.30 -15.43 -18.58
C THR A 615 2.82 -14.07 -19.05
N THR A 616 1.59 -13.98 -19.59
CA THR A 616 1.02 -12.71 -20.02
C THR A 616 0.00 -12.19 -19.03
N ILE A 617 -0.74 -13.10 -18.37
CA ILE A 617 -1.72 -12.78 -17.34
C ILE A 617 -1.32 -13.55 -16.08
N ALA A 618 -0.16 -13.23 -15.51
CA ALA A 618 0.29 -13.93 -14.32
C ALA A 618 -0.58 -13.59 -13.09
N PRO A 619 -0.83 -14.56 -12.19
CA PRO A 619 -1.63 -14.36 -10.98
C PRO A 619 -1.16 -13.22 -10.07
N TRP A 620 0.15 -13.06 -9.90
CA TRP A 620 0.76 -12.09 -8.99
C TRP A 620 0.52 -10.65 -9.43
N MET A 621 0.38 -10.40 -10.74
CA MET A 621 0.14 -9.06 -11.30
C MET A 621 -1.12 -8.42 -10.72
N GLN A 622 -2.14 -9.22 -10.43
CA GLN A 622 -3.43 -8.74 -9.93
C GLN A 622 -3.29 -8.20 -8.51
N PHE A 623 -2.46 -8.85 -7.69
CA PHE A 623 -2.15 -8.41 -6.34
C PHE A 623 -1.23 -7.19 -6.39
N TYR A 624 -0.18 -7.23 -7.21
CA TYR A 624 0.80 -6.15 -7.31
C TYR A 624 0.20 -4.87 -7.88
N LEU A 625 -0.51 -4.92 -9.01
CA LEU A 625 -1.12 -3.74 -9.63
C LEU A 625 -2.11 -3.09 -8.67
N GLN A 626 -2.97 -3.88 -8.03
CA GLN A 626 -3.94 -3.36 -7.08
C GLN A 626 -3.24 -2.67 -5.90
N SER A 627 -2.24 -3.32 -5.29
CA SER A 627 -1.45 -2.73 -4.20
C SER A 627 -0.70 -1.47 -4.65
N ALA A 628 -0.14 -1.43 -5.86
CA ALA A 628 0.56 -0.26 -6.39
C ALA A 628 -0.40 0.92 -6.66
N VAL A 629 -1.64 0.65 -7.09
CA VAL A 629 -2.68 1.68 -7.23
C VAL A 629 -3.05 2.27 -5.86
N VAL A 630 -3.19 1.42 -4.84
CA VAL A 630 -3.48 1.83 -3.45
C VAL A 630 -2.33 2.64 -2.86
N GLU A 631 -1.09 2.18 -3.04
CA GLU A 631 0.11 2.83 -2.50
C GLU A 631 0.36 4.21 -3.14
N LYS A 632 0.12 4.34 -4.45
CA LYS A 632 0.13 5.64 -5.13
C LYS A 632 -1.10 6.50 -4.81
N ARG A 633 -2.01 6.02 -3.94
CA ARG A 633 -3.24 6.70 -3.50
C ARG A 633 -4.09 7.21 -4.66
N ILE A 634 -4.11 6.48 -5.77
CA ILE A 634 -4.80 6.87 -7.00
C ILE A 634 -6.31 6.88 -6.75
N THR A 635 -6.91 8.05 -6.95
CA THR A 635 -8.34 8.22 -6.71
C THR A 635 -9.19 7.80 -7.91
N VAL A 636 -10.49 7.61 -7.67
CA VAL A 636 -11.48 7.37 -8.73
C VAL A 636 -11.52 8.49 -9.79
N LYS A 637 -11.13 9.73 -9.44
CA LYS A 637 -11.02 10.85 -10.39
C LYS A 637 -9.86 10.68 -11.35
N GLU A 638 -8.75 10.10 -10.90
CA GLU A 638 -7.51 9.92 -11.65
C GLU A 638 -7.41 8.57 -12.35
N TYR A 639 -8.21 7.59 -11.92
CA TYR A 639 -8.26 6.24 -12.48
C TYR A 639 -8.43 6.21 -14.02
N GLY A 640 -9.02 7.24 -14.63
CA GLY A 640 -9.08 7.38 -16.08
C GLY A 640 -7.71 7.36 -16.77
N TYR A 641 -6.68 7.93 -16.14
CA TYR A 641 -5.30 7.88 -16.62
C TYR A 641 -4.68 6.51 -16.41
N THR A 642 -4.91 5.89 -15.25
CA THR A 642 -4.48 4.52 -14.95
C THR A 642 -5.05 3.51 -15.95
N ARG A 643 -6.29 3.71 -16.41
CA ARG A 643 -6.90 2.88 -17.44
C ARG A 643 -6.16 2.96 -18.79
N VAL A 644 -5.65 4.14 -19.13
CA VAL A 644 -4.82 4.33 -20.33
C VAL A 644 -3.43 3.73 -20.13
N ASP A 645 -2.83 3.91 -18.95
CA ASP A 645 -1.56 3.30 -18.55
C ASP A 645 -1.60 1.77 -18.69
N VAL A 646 -2.63 1.12 -18.14
CA VAL A 646 -2.89 -0.32 -18.30
C VAL A 646 -3.11 -0.72 -19.75
N LEU A 647 -3.80 0.10 -20.55
CA LEU A 647 -3.98 -0.20 -21.98
C LEU A 647 -2.65 -0.20 -22.73
N VAL A 648 -1.84 0.84 -22.51
CA VAL A 648 -0.54 1.01 -23.16
C VAL A 648 0.41 -0.11 -22.75
N GLY A 649 0.48 -0.45 -21.47
CA GLY A 649 1.30 -1.56 -20.99
C GLY A 649 0.85 -2.92 -21.56
N SER A 650 -0.46 -3.17 -21.67
CA SER A 650 -1.00 -4.42 -22.23
C SER A 650 -0.54 -4.61 -23.68
N ILE A 651 -0.68 -3.55 -24.48
CA ILE A 651 -0.30 -3.57 -25.90
C ILE A 651 1.21 -3.72 -26.04
N MET A 652 1.99 -2.96 -25.26
CA MET A 652 3.44 -3.00 -25.32
C MET A 652 3.97 -4.41 -25.01
N THR A 653 3.44 -5.04 -23.95
CA THR A 653 3.87 -6.37 -23.50
C THR A 653 3.66 -7.42 -24.59
N ASP A 654 2.47 -7.45 -25.18
CA ASP A 654 2.11 -8.45 -26.19
C ASP A 654 2.78 -8.19 -27.54
N VAL A 655 3.06 -6.93 -27.88
CA VAL A 655 3.86 -6.60 -29.07
C VAL A 655 5.26 -7.17 -28.95
N VAL A 656 5.89 -7.05 -27.78
CA VAL A 656 7.21 -7.64 -27.53
C VAL A 656 7.14 -9.18 -27.65
N ALA A 657 6.16 -9.82 -27.00
CA ALA A 657 5.93 -11.26 -27.11
C ALA A 657 5.74 -11.71 -28.58
N TRP A 658 4.93 -10.97 -29.35
CA TRP A 658 4.67 -11.22 -30.76
C TRP A 658 5.95 -11.18 -31.59
N PHE A 659 6.81 -10.17 -31.40
CA PHE A 659 8.08 -10.08 -32.12
C PHE A 659 9.06 -11.21 -31.75
N ILE A 660 9.05 -11.69 -30.50
CA ILE A 660 9.88 -12.83 -30.09
C ILE A 660 9.45 -14.12 -30.81
N ILE A 661 8.13 -14.39 -30.85
CA ILE A 661 7.59 -15.56 -31.57
C ILE A 661 7.91 -15.46 -33.07
N VAL A 662 7.73 -14.28 -33.68
CA VAL A 662 8.06 -14.05 -35.09
C VAL A 662 9.54 -14.26 -35.35
N ALA A 663 10.43 -13.71 -34.53
CA ALA A 663 11.87 -13.86 -34.67
C ALA A 663 12.29 -15.34 -34.64
N CYS A 664 11.80 -16.10 -33.65
CA CYS A 664 12.14 -17.52 -33.51
C CYS A 664 11.46 -18.38 -34.58
N GLY A 665 10.25 -18.05 -35.02
CA GLY A 665 9.57 -18.72 -36.11
C GLY A 665 10.27 -18.53 -37.46
N ALA A 666 10.72 -17.32 -37.75
CA ALA A 666 11.42 -16.98 -38.99
C ALA A 666 12.85 -17.56 -39.05
N THR A 667 13.49 -17.79 -37.91
CA THR A 667 14.90 -18.24 -37.84
C THR A 667 15.04 -19.71 -37.47
N ILE A 668 14.47 -20.14 -36.35
CA ILE A 668 14.69 -21.49 -35.81
C ILE A 668 13.76 -22.49 -36.51
N PHE A 669 12.47 -22.18 -36.57
CA PHE A 669 11.47 -23.08 -37.15
C PHE A 669 11.63 -23.23 -38.66
N ALA A 670 11.90 -22.13 -39.38
CA ALA A 670 12.14 -22.14 -40.82
C ALA A 670 13.34 -23.00 -41.23
N HIS A 671 14.34 -23.15 -40.35
CA HIS A 671 15.55 -23.94 -40.57
C HIS A 671 15.51 -25.31 -39.87
N HIS A 672 14.38 -25.71 -39.28
CA HIS A 672 14.18 -26.99 -38.58
C HIS A 672 15.19 -27.27 -37.47
N LEU A 673 15.66 -26.23 -36.78
CA LEU A 673 16.58 -26.37 -35.65
C LEU A 673 15.83 -26.80 -34.38
N HIS A 674 16.30 -27.85 -33.73
CA HIS A 674 15.77 -28.27 -32.43
C HIS A 674 16.41 -27.47 -31.29
N VAL A 675 15.57 -26.96 -30.39
CA VAL A 675 16.00 -26.18 -29.22
C VAL A 675 15.74 -27.01 -27.96
N GLU A 676 16.81 -27.46 -27.31
CA GLU A 676 16.74 -28.15 -26.03
C GLU A 676 17.17 -27.25 -24.85
N THR A 677 17.91 -26.18 -25.13
CA THR A 677 18.34 -25.20 -24.15
C THR A 677 18.14 -23.76 -24.64
N VAL A 678 18.07 -22.82 -23.71
CA VAL A 678 18.01 -21.37 -24.03
C VAL A 678 19.26 -20.90 -24.78
N LYS A 679 20.41 -21.53 -24.52
CA LYS A 679 21.65 -21.30 -25.26
C LYS A 679 21.51 -21.67 -26.72
N ASP A 680 20.84 -22.79 -27.02
CA ASP A 680 20.61 -23.22 -28.40
C ASP A 680 19.72 -22.22 -29.15
N ALA A 681 18.69 -21.69 -28.50
CA ALA A 681 17.84 -20.63 -29.06
C ALA A 681 18.66 -19.37 -29.39
N ALA A 682 19.50 -18.91 -28.47
CA ALA A 682 20.32 -17.71 -28.67
C ALA A 682 21.40 -17.90 -29.75
N LEU A 683 22.02 -19.08 -29.82
CA LEU A 683 23.04 -19.41 -30.83
C LEU A 683 22.41 -19.55 -32.23
N ALA A 684 21.19 -20.07 -32.32
CA ALA A 684 20.47 -20.19 -33.57
C ALA A 684 20.10 -18.81 -34.19
N LEU A 685 19.98 -17.77 -33.36
CA LEU A 685 19.75 -16.39 -33.84
C LEU A 685 20.99 -15.75 -34.47
N GLY A 686 22.20 -16.18 -34.09
CA GLY A 686 23.47 -15.58 -34.55
C GLY A 686 23.69 -15.58 -36.07
N PRO A 687 23.60 -16.73 -36.78
CA PRO A 687 23.85 -16.78 -38.22
C PRO A 687 22.76 -16.11 -39.07
N LEU A 688 21.56 -15.89 -38.51
CA LEU A 688 20.36 -15.49 -39.26
C LEU A 688 19.94 -14.03 -39.01
N ALA A 689 20.21 -13.48 -37.81
CA ALA A 689 19.93 -12.10 -37.44
C ALA A 689 21.21 -11.25 -37.22
N GLY A 690 22.40 -11.85 -37.40
CA GLY A 690 23.70 -11.18 -37.33
C GLY A 690 24.53 -11.54 -36.09
N LYS A 691 25.85 -11.31 -36.16
CA LYS A 691 26.84 -11.73 -35.13
C LYS A 691 26.52 -11.26 -33.70
N TYR A 692 25.77 -10.18 -33.56
CA TYR A 692 25.40 -9.60 -32.27
C TYR A 692 24.00 -10.02 -31.79
N ALA A 693 23.18 -10.69 -32.60
CA ALA A 693 21.81 -11.04 -32.25
C ALA A 693 21.73 -11.99 -31.03
N GLY A 694 22.55 -13.04 -31.00
CA GLY A 694 22.62 -13.95 -29.85
C GLY A 694 23.12 -13.27 -28.57
N ALA A 695 24.04 -12.31 -28.69
CA ALA A 695 24.52 -11.52 -27.55
C ALA A 695 23.45 -10.53 -27.05
N LEU A 696 22.71 -9.90 -27.96
CA LEU A 696 21.62 -8.98 -27.63
C LEU A 696 20.46 -9.73 -26.96
N PHE A 697 20.14 -10.93 -27.45
CA PHE A 697 19.16 -11.83 -26.84
C PHE A 697 19.59 -12.27 -25.43
N ALA A 698 20.83 -12.72 -25.25
CA ALA A 698 21.36 -13.10 -23.94
C ALA A 698 21.37 -11.92 -22.96
N PHE A 699 21.74 -10.72 -23.43
CA PHE A 699 21.69 -9.51 -22.63
C PHE A 699 20.25 -9.15 -22.22
N GLY A 700 19.30 -9.22 -23.15
CA GLY A 700 17.89 -9.00 -22.87
C GLY A 700 17.34 -9.99 -21.84
N LEU A 701 17.73 -11.27 -21.94
CA LEU A 701 17.34 -12.30 -20.99
C LEU A 701 17.91 -12.05 -19.58
N ILE A 702 19.19 -11.70 -19.47
CA ILE A 702 19.81 -11.32 -18.18
C ILE A 702 19.13 -10.10 -17.56
N ASN A 703 18.84 -9.08 -18.39
CA ASN A 703 18.18 -7.87 -17.95
C ASN A 703 16.77 -8.17 -17.43
N ALA A 704 15.95 -8.92 -18.17
CA ALA A 704 14.63 -9.35 -17.74
C ALA A 704 14.69 -10.17 -16.43
N SER A 705 15.68 -11.08 -16.34
CA SER A 705 15.91 -11.93 -15.16
C SER A 705 16.17 -11.13 -13.89
N LEU A 706 17.14 -10.21 -13.93
CA LEU A 706 17.52 -9.41 -12.76
C LEU A 706 16.39 -8.47 -12.33
N PHE A 707 15.67 -7.95 -13.31
CA PHE A 707 14.55 -7.05 -13.12
C PHE A 707 13.38 -7.72 -12.42
N SER A 708 12.87 -8.83 -12.97
CA SER A 708 11.76 -9.59 -12.40
C SER A 708 12.14 -10.20 -11.03
N ALA A 709 13.39 -10.69 -10.87
CA ALA A 709 13.89 -11.21 -9.59
C ALA A 709 13.91 -10.16 -8.46
N SER A 710 13.93 -8.87 -8.80
CA SER A 710 13.90 -7.78 -7.82
C SER A 710 12.49 -7.44 -7.36
N ILE A 711 11.51 -7.53 -8.26
CA ILE A 711 10.13 -7.09 -8.01
C ILE A 711 9.30 -8.22 -7.46
N LEU A 712 9.40 -9.41 -8.05
CA LEU A 712 8.47 -10.48 -7.75
C LEU A 712 8.55 -10.92 -6.28
N PRO A 713 9.72 -11.28 -5.71
CA PRO A 713 9.79 -11.65 -4.30
C PRO A 713 9.40 -10.50 -3.37
N LEU A 714 9.65 -9.25 -3.79
CA LEU A 714 9.29 -8.04 -3.06
C LEU A 714 7.77 -7.89 -2.97
N ALA A 715 7.10 -8.00 -4.12
CA ALA A 715 5.65 -7.99 -4.24
C ALA A 715 5.06 -9.12 -3.39
N THR A 716 5.58 -10.35 -3.52
CA THR A 716 5.14 -11.51 -2.72
C THR A 716 5.27 -11.23 -1.22
N SER A 717 6.37 -10.65 -0.77
CA SER A 717 6.50 -10.29 0.65
C SER A 717 5.49 -9.24 1.10
N TYR A 718 5.23 -8.24 0.25
CA TYR A 718 4.34 -7.12 0.55
C TYR A 718 2.90 -7.57 0.82
N TYR A 719 2.31 -8.38 -0.07
CA TYR A 719 0.91 -8.76 0.05
C TYR A 719 0.66 -9.99 0.94
N VAL A 720 1.71 -10.69 1.41
CA VAL A 720 1.60 -11.91 2.24
C VAL A 720 1.87 -11.68 3.73
N CYS A 721 2.87 -10.88 4.12
CA CYS A 721 3.33 -10.84 5.52
C CYS A 721 3.84 -9.46 5.99
N GLU A 722 3.50 -9.09 7.23
CA GLU A 722 4.14 -7.97 7.96
C GLU A 722 5.65 -8.20 8.17
N ALA A 723 6.09 -9.46 8.25
CA ALA A 723 7.51 -9.85 8.33
C ALA A 723 8.21 -9.85 6.95
N PHE A 724 8.15 -8.71 6.28
CA PHE A 724 8.54 -8.46 4.89
C PHE A 724 9.91 -9.05 4.49
N TYR A 725 10.96 -8.67 5.22
CA TYR A 725 12.35 -9.03 4.85
C TYR A 725 12.69 -10.51 5.02
N GLY A 726 11.99 -11.22 5.92
CA GLY A 726 12.21 -12.65 6.15
C GLY A 726 11.76 -13.48 4.97
N LEU A 727 10.52 -13.26 4.50
CA LEU A 727 9.95 -13.99 3.36
C LEU A 727 10.74 -13.68 2.07
N TYR A 728 11.03 -12.41 1.82
CA TYR A 728 11.84 -11.97 0.68
C TYR A 728 13.19 -12.71 0.59
N GLY A 729 13.95 -12.71 1.70
CA GLY A 729 15.24 -13.40 1.77
C GLY A 729 15.13 -14.91 1.56
N THR A 730 14.10 -15.55 2.13
CA THR A 730 13.88 -16.99 1.96
C THR A 730 13.54 -17.38 0.52
N LEU A 731 12.75 -16.58 -0.20
CA LEU A 731 12.43 -16.82 -1.60
C LEU A 731 13.68 -16.76 -2.48
N ILE A 732 14.51 -15.73 -2.32
CA ILE A 732 15.75 -15.56 -3.11
C ILE A 732 16.74 -16.68 -2.81
N VAL A 733 17.03 -16.93 -1.53
CA VAL A 733 18.01 -17.95 -1.14
C VAL A 733 17.52 -19.34 -1.56
N GLY A 734 16.24 -19.65 -1.34
CA GLY A 734 15.64 -20.91 -1.75
C GLY A 734 15.73 -21.11 -3.26
N ALA A 735 15.40 -20.09 -4.06
CA ALA A 735 15.45 -20.18 -5.51
C ALA A 735 16.89 -20.37 -6.02
N CYS A 736 17.85 -19.64 -5.44
CA CYS A 736 19.28 -19.79 -5.76
C CYS A 736 19.77 -21.21 -5.46
N VAL A 737 19.43 -21.77 -4.30
CA VAL A 737 19.84 -23.14 -3.92
C VAL A 737 19.34 -24.15 -4.95
N VAL A 738 18.08 -24.05 -5.37
CA VAL A 738 17.51 -24.98 -6.37
C VAL A 738 18.20 -24.84 -7.73
N VAL A 739 18.43 -23.62 -8.22
CA VAL A 739 19.07 -23.38 -9.53
C VAL A 739 20.54 -23.81 -9.55
N LEU A 740 21.23 -23.66 -8.42
CA LEU A 740 22.62 -24.06 -8.25
C LEU A 740 22.80 -25.58 -8.10
N LEU A 741 21.74 -26.37 -7.94
CA LEU A 741 21.87 -27.83 -7.93
C LEU A 741 22.57 -28.32 -9.21
N PRO A 742 23.48 -29.31 -9.08
CA PRO A 742 24.14 -29.90 -10.25
C PRO A 742 23.08 -30.48 -11.19
N ASN A 743 23.22 -30.21 -12.49
CA ASN A 743 22.30 -30.65 -13.56
C ASN A 743 20.83 -30.20 -13.41
N ALA A 744 20.56 -29.11 -12.67
CA ALA A 744 19.23 -28.52 -12.64
C ALA A 744 18.73 -28.16 -14.07
N PRO A 745 17.53 -28.61 -14.48
CA PRO A 745 17.04 -28.41 -15.85
C PRO A 745 16.48 -26.99 -16.03
N LEU A 746 17.36 -26.02 -16.30
CA LEU A 746 17.04 -24.58 -16.37
C LEU A 746 15.83 -24.28 -17.28
N LEU A 747 15.80 -24.86 -18.49
CA LEU A 747 14.69 -24.65 -19.43
C LEU A 747 13.36 -25.20 -18.90
N ARG A 748 13.36 -26.34 -18.22
CA ARG A 748 12.14 -26.91 -17.64
C ARG A 748 11.63 -26.05 -16.50
N ILE A 749 12.51 -25.49 -15.68
CA ILE A 749 12.14 -24.57 -14.59
C ILE A 749 11.45 -23.33 -15.19
N LEU A 750 12.05 -22.73 -16.23
CA LEU A 750 11.48 -21.58 -16.95
C LEU A 750 10.06 -21.88 -17.48
N VAL A 751 9.89 -23.01 -18.19
CA VAL A 751 8.60 -23.37 -18.81
C VAL A 751 7.54 -23.75 -17.77
N LEU A 752 7.90 -24.61 -16.81
CA LEU A 752 6.94 -25.12 -15.82
C LEU A 752 6.40 -24.02 -14.92
N SER A 753 7.22 -23.02 -14.61
CA SER A 753 6.78 -21.88 -13.81
C SER A 753 5.64 -21.11 -14.49
N GLN A 754 5.81 -20.80 -15.77
CA GLN A 754 4.80 -20.06 -16.54
C GLN A 754 3.53 -20.90 -16.78
N VAL A 755 3.67 -22.21 -16.95
CA VAL A 755 2.52 -23.11 -16.98
C VAL A 755 1.78 -23.12 -15.64
N ALA A 756 2.49 -23.12 -14.50
CA ALA A 756 1.88 -23.05 -13.19
C ALA A 756 1.10 -21.73 -12.99
N ASN A 757 1.61 -20.61 -13.49
CA ASN A 757 0.86 -19.33 -13.52
C ASN A 757 -0.45 -19.47 -14.29
N GLY A 758 -0.41 -20.08 -15.49
CA GLY A 758 -1.61 -20.30 -16.31
C GLY A 758 -2.65 -21.20 -15.62
N VAL A 759 -2.20 -22.23 -14.90
CA VAL A 759 -3.06 -23.13 -14.12
C VAL A 759 -3.67 -22.42 -12.90
N LEU A 760 -2.92 -21.54 -12.25
CA LEU A 760 -3.37 -20.79 -11.07
C LEU A 760 -4.28 -19.61 -11.43
N LEU A 761 -4.15 -19.04 -12.62
CA LEU A 761 -4.91 -17.89 -13.10
C LEU A 761 -6.44 -17.99 -12.89
N PRO A 762 -7.16 -19.06 -13.30
CA PRO A 762 -8.61 -19.14 -13.14
C PRO A 762 -9.06 -19.03 -11.68
N LEU A 763 -8.26 -19.54 -10.73
CA LEU A 763 -8.56 -19.42 -9.30
C LEU A 763 -8.58 -17.94 -8.87
N ILE A 764 -7.57 -17.17 -9.26
CA ILE A 764 -7.49 -15.74 -8.89
C ILE A 764 -8.56 -14.91 -9.59
N LEU A 765 -8.80 -15.17 -10.88
CA LEU A 765 -9.83 -14.45 -11.65
C LEU A 765 -11.24 -14.67 -11.09
N LEU A 766 -11.55 -15.86 -10.56
CA LEU A 766 -12.83 -16.11 -9.90
C LEU A 766 -13.03 -15.21 -8.68
N PHE A 767 -12.03 -15.07 -7.81
CA PHE A 767 -12.12 -14.17 -6.66
C PHE A 767 -12.27 -12.71 -7.09
N MET A 768 -11.48 -12.27 -8.07
CA MET A 768 -11.60 -10.91 -8.60
C MET A 768 -12.99 -10.63 -9.18
N LEU A 769 -13.53 -11.54 -10.00
CA LEU A 769 -14.86 -11.40 -10.59
C LEU A 769 -15.97 -11.29 -9.54
N LEU A 770 -15.86 -12.05 -8.45
CA LEU A 770 -16.83 -11.99 -7.35
C LEU A 770 -16.74 -10.67 -6.57
N LEU A 771 -15.53 -10.13 -6.38
CA LEU A 771 -15.30 -8.87 -5.68
C LEU A 771 -15.76 -7.67 -6.52
N VAL A 772 -15.33 -7.59 -7.78
CA VAL A 772 -15.64 -6.48 -8.70
C VAL A 772 -17.12 -6.40 -9.06
N ASN A 773 -17.87 -7.51 -8.97
CA ASN A 773 -19.32 -7.51 -9.17
C ASN A 773 -20.13 -7.27 -7.89
N SER A 774 -19.48 -7.14 -6.74
CA SER A 774 -20.18 -6.86 -5.50
C SER A 774 -20.64 -5.41 -5.46
N LYS A 775 -21.96 -5.16 -5.59
CA LYS A 775 -22.54 -3.82 -5.46
C LYS A 775 -22.28 -3.17 -4.10
N ARG A 776 -22.08 -3.98 -3.06
CA ARG A 776 -21.74 -3.50 -1.71
C ARG A 776 -20.36 -2.86 -1.67
N LEU A 777 -19.39 -3.41 -2.41
CA LEU A 777 -18.01 -2.94 -2.46
C LEU A 777 -17.82 -1.85 -3.53
N MET A 778 -18.29 -2.12 -4.75
CA MET A 778 -17.98 -1.27 -5.91
C MET A 778 -19.00 -0.16 -6.16
N GLY A 779 -20.17 -0.20 -5.50
CA GLY A 779 -21.25 0.77 -5.72
C GLY A 779 -21.63 0.89 -7.21
N LYS A 780 -21.35 2.05 -7.81
CA LYS A 780 -21.63 2.34 -9.23
C LYS A 780 -20.53 1.82 -10.19
N TYR A 781 -19.36 1.46 -9.67
CA TYR A 781 -18.17 1.04 -10.44
C TYR A 781 -18.12 -0.48 -10.69
N THR A 782 -19.25 -1.18 -10.57
CA THR A 782 -19.35 -2.61 -10.89
C THR A 782 -19.07 -2.89 -12.36
N ASN A 783 -18.67 -4.11 -12.65
CA ASN A 783 -18.33 -4.50 -14.01
C ASN A 783 -19.50 -4.34 -15.01
N SER A 784 -19.17 -3.90 -16.22
CA SER A 784 -20.13 -3.87 -17.32
C SER A 784 -20.40 -5.29 -17.87
N ARG A 785 -21.48 -5.45 -18.64
CA ARG A 785 -21.83 -6.76 -19.24
C ARG A 785 -20.74 -7.29 -20.17
N THR A 786 -20.06 -6.42 -20.91
CA THR A 786 -18.98 -6.79 -21.84
C THR A 786 -17.73 -7.24 -21.09
N PHE A 787 -17.32 -6.49 -20.06
CA PHE A 787 -16.17 -6.88 -19.23
C PHE A 787 -16.43 -8.22 -18.52
N ASN A 788 -17.63 -8.42 -17.99
CA ASN A 788 -18.01 -9.71 -17.40
C ASN A 788 -17.98 -10.84 -18.42
N ALA A 789 -18.48 -10.62 -19.64
CA ALA A 789 -18.45 -11.64 -20.68
C ALA A 789 -17.01 -12.04 -21.03
N ILE A 790 -16.11 -11.07 -21.25
CA ILE A 790 -14.71 -11.34 -21.57
C ILE A 790 -14.02 -12.08 -20.42
N ALA A 791 -14.14 -11.58 -19.19
CA ALA A 791 -13.48 -12.18 -18.04
C ALA A 791 -13.99 -13.60 -17.73
N TRP A 792 -15.31 -13.86 -17.84
CA TRP A 792 -15.85 -15.22 -17.71
C TRP A 792 -15.38 -16.15 -18.82
N VAL A 793 -15.31 -15.66 -20.07
CA VAL A 793 -14.74 -16.43 -21.18
C VAL A 793 -13.29 -16.79 -20.90
N THR A 794 -12.47 -15.85 -20.43
CA THR A 794 -11.08 -16.12 -20.03
C THR A 794 -11.02 -17.20 -18.95
N VAL A 795 -11.84 -17.12 -17.90
CA VAL A 795 -11.89 -18.16 -16.85
C VAL A 795 -12.26 -19.53 -17.42
N VAL A 796 -13.31 -19.62 -18.23
CA VAL A 796 -13.78 -20.89 -18.81
C VAL A 796 -12.73 -21.48 -19.75
N VAL A 797 -12.12 -20.66 -20.61
CA VAL A 797 -11.05 -21.09 -21.52
C VAL A 797 -9.85 -21.60 -20.73
N MET A 798 -9.44 -20.89 -19.67
CA MET A 798 -8.30 -21.32 -18.85
C MET A 798 -8.57 -22.60 -18.06
N ILE A 799 -9.78 -22.78 -17.54
CA ILE A 799 -10.18 -24.06 -16.94
C ILE A 799 -10.15 -25.17 -17.99
N ALA A 800 -10.68 -24.94 -19.19
CA ALA A 800 -10.67 -25.91 -20.27
C ALA A 800 -9.25 -26.28 -20.71
N LEU A 801 -8.36 -25.30 -20.88
CA LEU A 801 -6.95 -25.52 -21.23
C LEU A 801 -6.19 -26.26 -20.12
N THR A 802 -6.47 -25.95 -18.86
CA THR A 802 -5.88 -26.64 -17.69
C THR A 802 -6.33 -28.10 -17.64
N LEU A 803 -7.62 -28.37 -17.87
CA LEU A 803 -8.15 -29.72 -17.94
C LEU A 803 -7.57 -30.49 -19.15
N ALA A 804 -7.48 -29.85 -20.31
CA ALA A 804 -6.88 -30.44 -21.50
C ALA A 804 -5.39 -30.78 -21.28
N LEU A 805 -4.65 -29.90 -20.59
CA LEU A 805 -3.28 -30.16 -20.17
C LEU A 805 -3.21 -31.39 -19.26
N MET A 806 -4.05 -31.46 -18.21
CA MET A 806 -4.08 -32.65 -17.33
C MET A 806 -4.42 -33.94 -18.07
N ILE A 807 -5.42 -33.91 -18.97
CA ILE A 807 -5.84 -35.07 -19.75
C ILE A 807 -4.71 -35.53 -20.67
N THR A 808 -4.04 -34.61 -21.38
CA THR A 808 -2.96 -34.96 -22.32
C THR A 808 -1.67 -35.41 -21.63
N GLN A 809 -1.46 -35.06 -20.36
CA GLN A 809 -0.39 -35.60 -19.52
C GLN A 809 -0.69 -37.03 -19.05
N ILE A 810 -1.96 -37.34 -18.74
CA ILE A 810 -2.39 -38.67 -18.28
C ILE A 810 -2.55 -39.64 -19.46
N PHE A 811 -3.10 -39.16 -20.57
CA PHE A 811 -3.33 -39.90 -21.81
C PHE A 811 -2.57 -39.21 -22.94
N PRO A 812 -1.28 -39.51 -23.15
CA PRO A 812 -0.49 -38.89 -24.21
C PRO A 812 -1.08 -39.23 -25.58
N VAL A 813 -1.73 -38.25 -26.20
CA VAL A 813 -2.28 -38.37 -27.55
C VAL A 813 -1.15 -38.14 -28.55
N GLY A 814 -0.52 -39.23 -29.01
CA GLY A 814 0.34 -39.30 -30.20
C GLY A 814 1.59 -38.41 -30.19
N SER A 815 2.76 -39.03 -29.96
CA SER A 815 4.11 -38.49 -30.17
C SER A 815 4.33 -37.94 -31.57
#